data_AF-A0A7C8AMH5-F1
#
_entry.id   AF-A0A7C8AMH5-F1
#
_cell.length_a   1.000
_cell.length_b   1.000
_cell.length_c   1.000
_cell.angle_alpha   90.00
_cell.angle_beta   90.00
_cell.angle_gamma   90.00
#
_symmetry.space_group_name_H-M   'P 1'
#
loop_
_entity.id
_entity.type
_entity.pdbx_description
1 polymer ?
#
loop_
_entity_poly.entity_id
_entity_poly.type
_entity_poly.pdbx_seq_one_letter_code
_entity_poly.pdbx_strand_id
1 'polypeptide(L)'
;MPNILAGVFQKLRERRLARAAKFLDALKMRYHTFRILLANNEYSLDLMRSLDQSLRSGSTDLPEVTEELLSVTYELVDGLNRLSEGRHQKLFETHYSLAGAIRKELDAVMAVQFRASACIFLEDLSADLRGEVGGKAATLALLRKAGFPVPDGFAVTAISCEGMLSANGLDLFIRQRAQRLEAGYNRGADFEADAEEIRLRILDAVLPQAFEEDLRGAYERLAGPGGAAISVRSSALVEDRLEHSFAGQFKSVLNVISFDGLKDALREVVASNYSPRSISYRLHAGLSLVRHDMAVLCQRMVQAESAGVLFTIDPAASESGRMLISAVPGLGIPAVSGSAPADIYRPSREPLDTGPMGDWAQVAQKTHRTVARAEGGVEEQELSENERNVPALSEEQIRSLVRLSRRVESLIGKPQDIEWAISQEGEILILQSRGIRLPLRSRQAAEAARGEVLLRGGVCASPGRCVGRVKVAHSTRDFEAWRNSPREPGILVLPQSMSDAAGLVPDFEGVVVDLGNPADHLACVAREYSRPMLTGAGKATQTLQDGQWVILDADMAMILKAPEEVWSAARLGNAPSEGRRTKPSDASRPKTTRLRKLIEPLNLTDAYGPTFSIQECGSLHDLIRYTHEMAVLAMFQTGDDIVESAEVLIRRLDGVVPLHFLIIDLGGGIAPGSKTFKVRLEDILSVPMLALWRGVLTPGLRWNLPPPTSGVSGLLSRSMLDAGSARPIGQQNYALITRDYLNLNARVDYHFAMVDAVCGMNPRENHIRFRFKGGGTTAVQRERRALFISEVLEANNFFVDQRGDLVTATILETQQSETEDRLVMLGRLLGFSRLLDATMRDDTVHRKVARAFMDGDWALNSLDQELVGT
;
A
#
# COMPACT_ATOMS: atom_id res chain seq x y z
N MET A 1 -35.26 -68.83 -1.38
CA MET A 1 -35.69 -67.43 -1.15
C MET A 1 -34.59 -66.44 -0.66
N PRO A 2 -33.44 -66.83 -0.05
CA PRO A 2 -32.41 -65.86 0.40
C PRO A 2 -31.66 -65.11 -0.72
N ASN A 3 -31.41 -65.77 -1.86
CA ASN A 3 -30.56 -65.21 -2.93
C ASN A 3 -31.20 -64.09 -3.77
N ILE A 4 -32.54 -64.02 -3.83
CA ILE A 4 -33.25 -62.97 -4.59
C ILE A 4 -33.27 -61.66 -3.79
N LEU A 5 -33.48 -61.74 -2.47
CA LEU A 5 -33.37 -60.60 -1.56
C LEU A 5 -31.95 -60.03 -1.55
N ALA A 6 -30.91 -60.88 -1.48
CA ALA A 6 -29.52 -60.44 -1.54
C ALA A 6 -29.17 -59.68 -2.83
N GLY A 7 -29.63 -60.15 -4.00
CA GLY A 7 -29.41 -59.47 -5.28
C GLY A 7 -30.14 -58.13 -5.44
N VAL A 8 -31.33 -57.99 -4.84
CA VAL A 8 -32.07 -56.71 -4.79
C VAL A 8 -31.38 -55.71 -3.86
N PHE A 9 -30.91 -56.16 -2.68
CA PHE A 9 -30.13 -55.34 -1.75
C PHE A 9 -28.81 -54.87 -2.37
N GLN A 10 -28.14 -55.72 -3.14
CA GLN A 10 -26.89 -55.37 -3.82
C GLN A 10 -27.11 -54.33 -4.94
N LYS A 11 -28.14 -54.49 -5.78
CA LYS A 11 -28.52 -53.48 -6.80
C LYS A 11 -28.96 -52.15 -6.19
N LEU A 12 -29.67 -52.17 -5.06
CA LEU A 12 -30.04 -50.95 -4.31
C LEU A 12 -28.80 -50.25 -3.73
N ARG A 13 -27.84 -51.02 -3.22
CA ARG A 13 -26.57 -50.50 -2.70
C ARG A 13 -25.71 -49.88 -3.80
N GLU A 14 -25.59 -50.53 -4.95
CA GLU A 14 -24.86 -50.00 -6.13
C GLU A 14 -25.50 -48.71 -6.66
N ARG A 15 -26.84 -48.67 -6.79
CA ARG A 15 -27.55 -47.44 -7.18
C ARG A 15 -27.37 -46.31 -6.16
N ARG A 16 -27.37 -46.62 -4.86
CA ARG A 16 -27.08 -45.65 -3.79
C ARG A 16 -25.64 -45.12 -3.86
N LEU A 17 -24.65 -45.99 -4.09
CA LEU A 17 -23.25 -45.61 -4.24
C LEU A 17 -23.02 -44.74 -5.49
N ALA A 18 -23.65 -45.09 -6.63
CA ALA A 18 -23.58 -44.27 -7.85
C ALA A 18 -24.22 -42.89 -7.66
N ARG A 19 -25.36 -42.80 -6.94
CA ARG A 19 -26.01 -41.53 -6.59
C ARG A 19 -25.13 -40.70 -5.66
N ALA A 20 -24.50 -41.33 -4.66
CA ALA A 20 -23.56 -40.69 -3.75
C ALA A 20 -22.29 -40.20 -4.48
N ALA A 21 -21.75 -40.96 -5.43
CA ALA A 21 -20.61 -40.55 -6.24
C ALA A 21 -20.95 -39.33 -7.12
N LYS A 22 -22.09 -39.37 -7.83
CA LYS A 22 -22.57 -38.24 -8.65
C LYS A 22 -22.83 -36.99 -7.80
N PHE A 23 -23.30 -37.17 -6.57
CA PHE A 23 -23.50 -36.09 -5.61
C PHE A 23 -22.17 -35.54 -5.07
N LEU A 24 -21.20 -36.40 -4.78
CA LEU A 24 -19.83 -36.00 -4.40
C LEU A 24 -19.15 -35.21 -5.53
N ASP A 25 -19.34 -35.61 -6.78
CA ASP A 25 -18.83 -34.87 -7.93
C ASP A 25 -19.52 -33.51 -8.08
N ALA A 26 -20.84 -33.44 -7.88
CA ALA A 26 -21.55 -32.16 -7.83
C ALA A 26 -21.05 -31.26 -6.69
N LEU A 27 -20.72 -31.83 -5.52
CA LEU A 27 -20.16 -31.11 -4.39
C LEU A 27 -18.74 -30.61 -4.68
N LYS A 28 -17.90 -31.45 -5.28
CA LYS A 28 -16.55 -31.06 -5.74
C LYS A 28 -16.62 -29.93 -6.77
N MET A 29 -17.59 -29.98 -7.69
CA MET A 29 -17.81 -28.92 -8.66
C MET A 29 -18.28 -27.62 -8.00
N ARG A 30 -19.22 -27.69 -7.03
CA ARG A 30 -19.61 -26.50 -6.23
C ARG A 30 -18.43 -25.93 -5.46
N TYR A 31 -17.65 -26.77 -4.78
CA TYR A 31 -16.46 -26.34 -4.07
C TYR A 31 -15.40 -25.74 -4.99
N HIS A 32 -15.21 -26.31 -6.19
CA HIS A 32 -14.32 -25.75 -7.20
C HIS A 32 -14.79 -24.37 -7.70
N THR A 33 -16.09 -24.23 -8.00
CA THR A 33 -16.70 -22.93 -8.34
C THR A 33 -16.53 -21.92 -7.21
N PHE A 34 -16.70 -22.35 -5.95
CA PHE A 34 -16.47 -21.50 -4.78
C PHE A 34 -15.02 -21.04 -4.67
N ARG A 35 -14.04 -21.93 -4.92
CA ARG A 35 -12.62 -21.55 -4.95
C ARG A 35 -12.29 -20.54 -6.04
N ILE A 36 -12.85 -20.72 -7.24
CA ILE A 36 -12.67 -19.75 -8.34
C ILE A 36 -13.29 -18.41 -7.96
N LEU A 37 -14.48 -18.42 -7.35
CA LEU A 37 -15.13 -17.19 -6.87
C LEU A 37 -14.26 -16.45 -5.84
N LEU A 38 -13.65 -17.17 -4.89
CA LEU A 38 -12.73 -16.56 -3.92
C LEU A 38 -11.49 -15.96 -4.60
N ALA A 39 -10.89 -16.65 -5.56
CA ALA A 39 -9.74 -16.14 -6.32
C ALA A 39 -10.12 -14.90 -7.15
N ASN A 40 -11.26 -14.91 -7.83
CA ASN A 40 -11.77 -13.76 -8.58
C ASN A 40 -12.14 -12.58 -7.66
N ASN A 41 -12.53 -12.85 -6.42
CA ASN A 41 -12.80 -11.81 -5.42
C ASN A 41 -11.49 -11.12 -4.99
N GLU A 42 -10.42 -11.88 -4.79
CA GLU A 42 -9.09 -11.29 -4.56
C GLU A 42 -8.62 -10.49 -5.77
N TYR A 43 -8.79 -11.05 -6.97
CA TYR A 43 -8.38 -10.40 -8.22
C TYR A 43 -9.16 -9.12 -8.52
N SER A 44 -10.47 -9.08 -8.23
CA SER A 44 -11.27 -7.87 -8.42
C SER A 44 -10.83 -6.73 -7.48
N LEU A 45 -10.44 -7.05 -6.24
CA LEU A 45 -9.87 -6.07 -5.31
C LEU A 45 -8.50 -5.55 -5.80
N ASP A 46 -7.70 -6.40 -6.44
CA ASP A 46 -6.44 -6.00 -7.08
C ASP A 46 -6.67 -5.09 -8.29
N LEU A 47 -7.65 -5.39 -9.14
CA LEU A 47 -8.01 -4.55 -10.28
C LEU A 47 -8.60 -3.21 -9.87
N MET A 48 -9.42 -3.16 -8.81
CA MET A 48 -9.88 -1.90 -8.23
C MET A 48 -8.72 -1.01 -7.79
N ARG A 49 -7.64 -1.61 -7.27
CA ARG A 49 -6.42 -0.90 -6.89
C ARG A 49 -5.65 -0.38 -8.10
N SER A 50 -5.47 -1.21 -9.13
CA SER A 50 -4.88 -0.78 -10.39
C SER A 50 -5.66 0.39 -11.01
N LEU A 51 -7.00 0.33 -10.95
CA LEU A 51 -7.87 1.39 -11.46
C LEU A 51 -7.73 2.69 -10.69
N ASP A 52 -7.68 2.65 -9.35
CA ASP A 52 -7.42 3.86 -8.54
C ASP A 52 -6.02 4.42 -8.81
N GLN A 53 -5.01 3.56 -9.01
CA GLN A 53 -3.67 3.99 -9.43
C GLN A 53 -3.72 4.69 -10.80
N SER A 54 -4.36 4.08 -11.81
CA SER A 54 -4.49 4.65 -13.16
C SER A 54 -5.28 5.96 -13.15
N LEU A 55 -6.31 6.09 -12.30
CA LEU A 55 -7.06 7.33 -12.11
C LEU A 55 -6.23 8.44 -11.46
N ARG A 56 -5.31 8.09 -10.56
CA ARG A 56 -4.41 9.05 -9.90
C ARG A 56 -3.24 9.46 -10.79
N SER A 57 -2.67 8.52 -11.53
CA SER A 57 -1.46 8.75 -12.33
C SER A 57 -1.75 9.21 -13.75
N GLY A 58 -3.03 9.38 -14.13
CA GLY A 58 -3.38 9.74 -15.51
C GLY A 58 -3.03 8.67 -16.54
N SER A 59 -2.95 7.40 -16.13
CA SER A 59 -2.40 6.33 -16.96
C SER A 59 -3.28 6.01 -18.17
N THR A 60 -2.65 5.66 -19.29
CA THR A 60 -3.33 5.27 -20.54
C THR A 60 -4.00 3.89 -20.45
N ASP A 61 -3.66 3.07 -19.45
CA ASP A 61 -4.24 1.73 -19.22
C ASP A 61 -5.60 1.76 -18.51
N LEU A 62 -6.07 2.94 -18.07
CA LEU A 62 -7.34 3.09 -17.36
C LEU A 62 -8.53 2.39 -18.03
N PRO A 63 -8.71 2.42 -19.37
CA PRO A 63 -9.81 1.72 -20.02
C PRO A 63 -9.68 0.21 -19.95
N GLU A 64 -8.45 -0.31 -20.12
CA GLU A 64 -8.17 -1.75 -20.08
C GLU A 64 -8.46 -2.31 -18.69
N VAL A 65 -7.94 -1.66 -17.65
CA VAL A 65 -8.18 -2.07 -16.25
C VAL A 65 -9.66 -1.97 -15.87
N THR A 66 -10.37 -0.94 -16.37
CA THR A 66 -11.81 -0.79 -16.09
C THR A 66 -12.61 -1.91 -16.73
N GLU A 67 -12.36 -2.26 -18.00
CA GLU A 67 -13.06 -3.36 -18.66
C GLU A 67 -12.74 -4.72 -18.03
N GLU A 68 -11.50 -4.92 -17.60
CA GLU A 68 -11.10 -6.14 -16.90
C GLU A 68 -11.83 -6.27 -15.55
N LEU A 69 -11.92 -5.19 -14.77
CA LEU A 69 -12.68 -5.16 -13.52
C LEU A 69 -14.17 -5.46 -13.74
N LEU A 70 -14.77 -4.89 -14.78
CA LEU A 70 -16.16 -5.16 -15.15
C LEU A 70 -16.36 -6.64 -15.55
N SER A 71 -15.39 -7.24 -16.23
CA SER A 71 -15.42 -8.67 -16.59
C SER A 71 -15.32 -9.57 -15.36
N VAL A 72 -14.35 -9.35 -14.47
CA VAL A 72 -14.15 -10.19 -13.27
C VAL A 72 -15.33 -10.08 -12.32
N THR A 73 -15.90 -8.88 -12.16
CA THR A 73 -17.11 -8.70 -11.34
C THR A 73 -18.34 -9.39 -11.92
N TYR A 74 -18.44 -9.49 -13.25
CA TYR A 74 -19.48 -10.31 -13.89
C TYR A 74 -19.28 -11.80 -13.58
N GLU A 75 -18.04 -12.31 -13.64
CA GLU A 75 -17.72 -13.70 -13.28
C GLU A 75 -18.07 -14.01 -11.82
N LEU A 76 -17.91 -13.05 -10.89
CA LEU A 76 -18.36 -13.21 -9.50
C LEU A 76 -19.88 -13.38 -9.39
N VAL A 77 -20.65 -12.58 -10.13
CA VAL A 77 -22.12 -12.70 -10.19
C VAL A 77 -22.55 -14.04 -10.77
N ASP A 78 -21.92 -14.48 -11.86
CA ASP A 78 -22.19 -15.77 -12.49
C ASP A 78 -21.82 -16.93 -11.57
N GLY A 79 -20.63 -16.87 -10.95
CA GLY A 79 -20.16 -17.86 -9.98
C GLY A 79 -21.13 -18.04 -8.81
N LEU A 80 -21.61 -16.94 -8.22
CA LEU A 80 -22.61 -17.00 -7.16
C LEU A 80 -23.91 -17.64 -7.65
N ASN A 81 -24.43 -17.24 -8.80
CA ASN A 81 -25.66 -17.81 -9.33
C ASN A 81 -25.52 -19.31 -9.64
N ARG A 82 -24.35 -19.77 -10.08
CA ARG A 82 -24.06 -21.21 -10.24
C ARG A 82 -24.04 -21.94 -8.89
N LEU A 83 -23.48 -21.32 -7.85
CA LEU A 83 -23.45 -21.88 -6.48
C LEU A 83 -24.84 -21.92 -5.84
N SER A 84 -25.68 -20.93 -6.10
CA SER A 84 -26.97 -20.72 -5.45
C SER A 84 -28.16 -21.20 -6.28
N GLU A 85 -27.95 -21.92 -7.38
CA GLU A 85 -28.99 -22.37 -8.32
C GLU A 85 -29.86 -21.23 -8.88
N GLY A 86 -29.26 -20.08 -9.18
CA GLY A 86 -29.93 -18.95 -9.82
C GLY A 86 -30.75 -18.06 -8.89
N ARG A 87 -30.66 -18.24 -7.57
CA ARG A 87 -31.38 -17.40 -6.58
C ARG A 87 -31.01 -15.91 -6.59
N HIS A 88 -29.92 -15.52 -7.24
CA HIS A 88 -29.44 -14.14 -7.27
C HIS A 88 -29.42 -13.54 -8.69
N GLN A 89 -30.35 -13.95 -9.58
CA GLN A 89 -30.38 -13.48 -10.97
C GLN A 89 -30.46 -11.96 -11.12
N LYS A 90 -31.10 -11.25 -10.19
CA LYS A 90 -31.19 -9.78 -10.19
C LYS A 90 -29.82 -9.09 -10.13
N LEU A 91 -28.77 -9.77 -9.65
CA LEU A 91 -27.41 -9.21 -9.67
C LEU A 91 -26.89 -8.95 -11.08
N PHE A 92 -27.34 -9.70 -12.11
CA PHE A 92 -26.95 -9.43 -13.49
C PHE A 92 -27.48 -8.06 -13.96
N GLU A 93 -28.71 -7.71 -13.59
CA GLU A 93 -29.30 -6.40 -13.91
C GLU A 93 -28.57 -5.27 -13.17
N THR A 94 -28.28 -5.45 -11.88
CA THR A 94 -27.51 -4.50 -11.08
C THR A 94 -26.10 -4.29 -11.65
N HIS A 95 -25.39 -5.38 -11.98
CA HIS A 95 -24.07 -5.32 -12.60
C HIS A 95 -24.11 -4.59 -13.95
N TYR A 96 -25.08 -4.93 -14.82
CA TYR A 96 -25.22 -4.30 -16.12
C TYR A 96 -25.49 -2.79 -16.01
N SER A 97 -26.32 -2.38 -15.05
CA SER A 97 -26.59 -0.96 -14.78
C SER A 97 -25.35 -0.22 -14.30
N LEU A 98 -24.61 -0.78 -13.34
CA LEU A 98 -23.35 -0.22 -12.84
C LEU A 98 -22.28 -0.14 -13.94
N ALA A 99 -22.11 -1.21 -14.72
CA ALA A 99 -21.17 -1.26 -15.83
C ALA A 99 -21.45 -0.17 -16.88
N GLY A 100 -22.72 0.02 -17.24
CA GLY A 100 -23.13 1.09 -18.15
C GLY A 100 -22.83 2.50 -17.61
N ALA A 101 -23.09 2.73 -16.32
CA ALA A 101 -22.79 4.01 -15.67
C ALA A 101 -21.27 4.27 -15.58
N ILE A 102 -20.49 3.24 -15.26
CA ILE A 102 -19.03 3.28 -15.16
C ILE A 102 -18.40 3.59 -16.52
N ARG A 103 -18.78 2.88 -17.59
CA ARG A 103 -18.29 3.15 -18.96
C ARG A 103 -18.58 4.59 -19.39
N LYS A 104 -19.78 5.09 -19.11
CA LYS A 104 -20.16 6.47 -19.42
C LYS A 104 -19.31 7.51 -18.68
N GLU A 105 -19.03 7.30 -17.40
CA GLU A 105 -18.17 8.21 -16.63
C GLU A 105 -16.69 8.06 -17.02
N LEU A 106 -16.23 6.85 -17.40
CA LEU A 106 -14.90 6.61 -17.95
C LEU A 106 -14.68 7.42 -19.23
N ASP A 107 -15.61 7.35 -20.20
CA ASP A 107 -15.56 8.16 -21.42
C ASP A 107 -15.46 9.65 -21.10
N ALA A 108 -16.20 10.11 -20.07
CA ALA A 108 -16.21 11.49 -19.63
C ALA A 108 -14.93 11.92 -18.89
N VAL A 109 -14.24 10.99 -18.22
CA VAL A 109 -12.92 11.18 -17.58
C VAL A 109 -11.82 11.21 -18.64
N MET A 110 -11.83 10.27 -19.59
CA MET A 110 -10.90 10.25 -20.71
C MET A 110 -10.98 11.54 -21.54
N ALA A 111 -12.19 12.06 -21.76
CA ALA A 111 -12.38 13.35 -22.42
C ALA A 111 -11.79 14.57 -21.66
N VAL A 112 -11.49 14.44 -20.35
CA VAL A 112 -10.90 15.50 -19.51
C VAL A 112 -9.41 15.31 -19.28
N GLN A 113 -8.87 14.09 -19.29
CA GLN A 113 -7.41 13.85 -19.23
C GLN A 113 -6.66 14.50 -20.40
N PHE A 114 -7.33 14.77 -21.53
CA PHE A 114 -6.83 15.63 -22.61
C PHE A 114 -6.84 17.15 -22.28
N ARG A 115 -7.05 17.55 -21.01
CA ARG A 115 -6.93 18.93 -20.49
C ARG A 115 -6.07 19.01 -19.22
N ALA A 116 -5.01 18.20 -19.09
CA ALA A 116 -3.97 18.50 -18.10
C ALA A 116 -3.32 19.85 -18.45
N SER A 117 -3.17 20.76 -17.47
CA SER A 117 -2.52 22.06 -17.69
C SER A 117 -1.12 21.83 -18.25
N ALA A 118 -0.81 22.45 -19.39
CA ALA A 118 0.45 22.17 -20.06
C ALA A 118 1.69 22.60 -19.25
N CYS A 119 1.49 23.55 -18.33
CA CYS A 119 2.50 24.09 -17.44
C CYS A 119 2.05 24.01 -15.97
N ILE A 120 2.93 23.54 -15.09
CA ILE A 120 2.67 23.37 -13.64
C ILE A 120 3.75 24.11 -12.86
N PHE A 121 3.37 25.07 -12.02
CA PHE A 121 4.33 25.84 -11.20
C PHE A 121 4.92 24.99 -10.06
N LEU A 122 6.19 25.22 -9.71
CA LEU A 122 6.89 24.46 -8.68
C LEU A 122 6.20 24.53 -7.30
N GLU A 123 5.50 25.63 -7.00
CA GLU A 123 4.73 25.79 -5.76
C GLU A 123 3.44 24.95 -5.74
N ASP A 124 2.87 24.67 -6.91
CA ASP A 124 1.61 23.92 -7.06
C ASP A 124 1.87 22.42 -7.27
N LEU A 125 3.10 22.04 -7.67
CA LEU A 125 3.49 20.67 -8.03
C LEU A 125 3.43 19.71 -6.83
N SER A 126 2.48 18.78 -6.86
CA SER A 126 2.29 17.72 -5.85
C SER A 126 3.14 16.47 -6.14
N ALA A 127 3.40 15.65 -5.11
CA ALA A 127 4.36 14.54 -5.21
C ALA A 127 3.95 13.45 -6.23
N ASP A 128 2.66 13.31 -6.49
CA ASP A 128 2.04 12.41 -7.49
C ASP A 128 2.36 12.80 -8.94
N LEU A 129 2.66 14.07 -9.21
CA LEU A 129 2.96 14.58 -10.56
C LEU A 129 4.41 14.36 -10.99
N ARG A 130 5.23 13.69 -10.18
CA ARG A 130 6.62 13.33 -10.53
C ARG A 130 6.70 12.58 -11.87
N GLY A 131 5.70 11.75 -12.16
CA GLY A 131 5.56 11.00 -13.41
C GLY A 131 5.28 11.86 -14.65
N GLU A 132 4.91 13.13 -14.47
CA GLU A 132 4.57 14.06 -15.57
C GLU A 132 5.62 15.16 -15.77
N VAL A 133 6.31 15.56 -14.69
CA VAL A 133 7.24 16.70 -14.67
C VAL A 133 8.71 16.32 -14.56
N GLY A 134 9.01 15.03 -14.37
CA GLY A 134 10.37 14.53 -14.20
C GLY A 134 10.96 14.76 -12.81
N GLY A 135 12.11 14.14 -12.58
CA GLY A 135 12.69 14.07 -11.24
C GLY A 135 13.34 15.37 -10.75
N LYS A 136 13.89 16.21 -11.64
CA LYS A 136 14.48 17.51 -11.26
C LYS A 136 13.42 18.50 -10.78
N ALA A 137 12.39 18.72 -11.60
CA ALA A 137 11.29 19.63 -11.24
C ALA A 137 10.60 19.18 -9.95
N ALA A 138 10.33 17.87 -9.81
CA ALA A 138 9.73 17.31 -8.60
C ALA A 138 10.62 17.52 -7.35
N THR A 139 11.93 17.33 -7.47
CA THR A 139 12.85 17.53 -6.33
C THR A 139 12.95 19.01 -5.94
N LEU A 140 12.99 19.91 -6.91
CA LEU A 140 13.01 21.36 -6.64
C LEU A 140 11.70 21.86 -6.05
N ALA A 141 10.55 21.33 -6.48
CA ALA A 141 9.26 21.59 -5.86
C ALA A 141 9.22 21.13 -4.41
N LEU A 142 9.72 19.93 -4.10
CA LEU A 142 9.84 19.43 -2.72
C LEU A 142 10.67 20.38 -1.85
N LEU A 143 11.85 20.78 -2.33
CA LEU A 143 12.73 21.70 -1.62
C LEU A 143 12.06 23.07 -1.40
N ARG A 144 11.45 23.64 -2.43
CA ARG A 144 10.74 24.91 -2.33
C ARG A 144 9.62 24.85 -1.29
N LYS A 145 8.79 23.79 -1.31
CA LYS A 145 7.70 23.59 -0.33
C LYS A 145 8.20 23.41 1.10
N ALA A 146 9.39 22.86 1.27
CA ALA A 146 10.06 22.75 2.57
C ALA A 146 10.79 24.04 3.00
N GLY A 147 10.61 25.15 2.28
CA GLY A 147 11.17 26.47 2.62
C GLY A 147 12.64 26.65 2.25
N PHE A 148 13.18 25.85 1.32
CA PHE A 148 14.53 26.06 0.81
C PHE A 148 14.56 27.14 -0.27
N PRO A 149 15.69 27.87 -0.41
CA PRO A 149 15.83 28.93 -1.40
C PRO A 149 15.99 28.32 -2.79
N VAL A 150 14.89 28.21 -3.53
CA VAL A 150 14.84 27.68 -4.90
C VAL A 150 14.23 28.74 -5.80
N PRO A 151 14.85 29.08 -6.95
CA PRO A 151 14.27 30.03 -7.88
C PRO A 151 12.86 29.62 -8.34
N ASP A 152 11.99 30.62 -8.50
CA ASP A 152 10.64 30.44 -9.05
C ASP A 152 10.71 29.75 -10.41
N GLY A 153 9.69 28.96 -10.75
CA GLY A 153 9.64 28.25 -12.01
C GLY A 153 8.39 27.42 -12.20
N PHE A 154 8.28 26.85 -13.40
CA PHE A 154 7.25 25.89 -13.78
C PHE A 154 7.84 24.77 -14.64
N ALA A 155 7.17 23.62 -14.64
CA ALA A 155 7.48 22.51 -15.51
C ALA A 155 6.43 22.41 -16.62
N VAL A 156 6.91 22.25 -17.86
CA VAL A 156 6.12 21.79 -19.00
C VAL A 156 6.04 20.27 -18.92
N THR A 157 4.82 19.73 -18.95
CA THR A 157 4.59 18.29 -18.75
C THR A 157 5.10 17.45 -19.92
N ALA A 158 5.52 16.22 -19.64
CA ALA A 158 5.93 15.26 -20.67
C ALA A 158 4.80 14.98 -21.67
N ILE A 159 3.54 14.94 -21.20
CA ILE A 159 2.35 14.75 -22.03
C ILE A 159 2.17 15.91 -23.03
N SER A 160 2.41 17.16 -22.61
CA SER A 160 2.33 18.31 -23.52
C SER A 160 3.45 18.31 -24.56
N CYS A 161 4.67 17.92 -24.17
CA CYS A 161 5.75 17.70 -25.12
C CYS A 161 5.44 16.58 -26.12
N GLU A 162 4.87 15.46 -25.67
CA GLU A 162 4.41 14.37 -26.55
C GLU A 162 3.27 14.80 -27.47
N GLY A 163 2.31 15.58 -26.95
CA GLY A 163 1.21 16.15 -27.71
C GLY A 163 1.70 17.08 -28.82
N MET A 164 2.73 17.90 -28.56
CA MET A 164 3.40 18.72 -29.58
C MET A 164 3.99 17.83 -30.69
N LEU A 165 4.73 16.77 -30.35
CA LEU A 165 5.31 15.87 -31.35
C LEU A 165 4.23 15.18 -32.19
N SER A 166 3.17 14.71 -31.54
CA SER A 166 2.06 14.00 -32.18
C SER A 166 1.27 14.91 -33.12
N ALA A 167 0.99 16.16 -32.72
CA ALA A 167 0.31 17.14 -33.56
C ALA A 167 1.10 17.51 -34.83
N ASN A 168 2.41 17.32 -34.82
CA ASN A 168 3.29 17.50 -35.98
C ASN A 168 3.55 16.20 -36.76
N GLY A 169 2.87 15.09 -36.43
CA GLY A 169 3.07 13.78 -37.06
C GLY A 169 4.46 13.19 -36.86
N LEU A 170 5.17 13.63 -35.83
CA LEU A 170 6.54 13.19 -35.54
C LEU A 170 6.57 11.86 -34.78
N ASP A 171 5.47 11.45 -34.17
CA ASP A 171 5.34 10.19 -33.43
C ASP A 171 5.60 8.96 -34.32
N LEU A 172 4.95 8.88 -35.48
CA LEU A 172 5.15 7.80 -36.45
C LEU A 172 6.53 7.88 -37.10
N PHE A 173 7.01 9.08 -37.38
CA PHE A 173 8.33 9.30 -37.97
C PHE A 173 9.45 8.84 -37.03
N ILE A 174 9.43 9.27 -35.77
CA ILE A 174 10.39 8.88 -34.74
C ILE A 174 10.32 7.37 -34.52
N ARG A 175 9.12 6.76 -34.48
CA ARG A 175 8.96 5.29 -34.36
C ARG A 175 9.65 4.53 -35.49
N GLN A 176 9.45 4.95 -36.74
CA GLN A 176 10.07 4.29 -37.89
C GLN A 176 11.60 4.40 -37.86
N ARG A 177 12.13 5.58 -37.51
CA ARG A 177 13.58 5.80 -37.38
C ARG A 177 14.17 5.05 -36.20
N ALA A 178 13.49 5.05 -35.05
CA ALA A 178 13.87 4.29 -33.87
C ALA A 178 13.99 2.78 -34.15
N GLN A 179 13.02 2.19 -34.85
CA GLN A 179 13.07 0.77 -35.24
C GLN A 179 14.27 0.45 -36.15
N ARG A 180 14.59 1.36 -37.08
CA ARG A 180 15.77 1.25 -37.94
C ARG A 180 17.07 1.37 -37.15
N LEU A 181 17.14 2.29 -36.19
CA LEU A 181 18.29 2.47 -35.29
C LEU A 181 18.49 1.24 -34.39
N GLU A 182 17.40 0.69 -33.83
CA GLU A 182 17.40 -0.54 -33.03
C GLU A 182 17.87 -1.76 -33.85
N ALA A 183 17.42 -1.88 -35.11
CA ALA A 183 17.82 -2.98 -36.00
C ALA A 183 19.24 -2.83 -36.58
N GLY A 184 19.74 -1.59 -36.73
CA GLY A 184 20.99 -1.25 -37.40
C GLY A 184 22.20 -1.03 -36.46
N TYR A 185 22.01 -1.04 -35.14
CA TYR A 185 22.99 -0.61 -34.13
C TYR A 185 24.38 -1.30 -34.23
N ASN A 186 24.45 -2.52 -34.78
CA ASN A 186 25.69 -3.28 -34.94
C ASN A 186 26.25 -3.31 -36.38
N ARG A 187 25.71 -2.54 -37.33
CA ARG A 187 26.03 -2.64 -38.77
C ARG A 187 26.54 -1.36 -39.45
N GLY A 188 26.82 -0.30 -38.70
CA GLY A 188 27.41 0.93 -39.26
C GLY A 188 26.50 1.68 -40.25
N ALA A 189 25.17 1.60 -40.06
CA ALA A 189 24.25 2.50 -40.75
C ALA A 189 24.41 3.94 -40.23
N ASP A 190 23.95 4.91 -41.02
CA ASP A 190 23.93 6.38 -40.83
C ASP A 190 23.26 6.85 -39.50
N PHE A 191 23.81 6.42 -38.36
CA PHE A 191 23.31 6.63 -37.01
C PHE A 191 23.23 8.11 -36.67
N GLU A 192 24.29 8.86 -36.97
CA GLU A 192 24.32 10.31 -36.80
C GLU A 192 23.30 11.02 -37.69
N ALA A 193 23.09 10.57 -38.93
CA ALA A 193 22.17 11.22 -39.86
C ALA A 193 20.70 11.00 -39.46
N ASP A 194 20.33 9.78 -39.03
CA ASP A 194 18.98 9.48 -38.55
C ASP A 194 18.68 10.25 -37.23
N ALA A 195 19.65 10.34 -36.31
CA ALA A 195 19.52 11.13 -35.08
C ALA A 195 19.37 12.63 -35.37
N GLU A 196 20.17 13.15 -36.31
CA GLU A 196 20.13 14.55 -36.71
C GLU A 196 18.84 14.91 -37.47
N GLU A 197 18.32 14.01 -38.31
CA GLU A 197 17.03 14.23 -39.00
C GLU A 197 15.88 14.32 -37.99
N ILE A 198 15.85 13.46 -36.97
CA ILE A 198 14.87 13.56 -35.87
C ILE A 198 15.01 14.91 -35.16
N ARG A 199 16.24 15.30 -34.82
CA ARG A 199 16.52 16.55 -34.10
C ARG A 199 16.00 17.75 -34.89
N LEU A 200 16.32 17.86 -36.17
CA LEU A 200 15.90 18.97 -37.04
C LEU A 200 14.38 19.06 -37.16
N ARG A 201 13.67 17.93 -37.32
CA ARG A 201 12.20 17.96 -37.40
C ARG A 201 11.53 18.39 -36.09
N ILE A 202 12.12 18.08 -34.94
CA ILE A 202 11.63 18.57 -33.65
C ILE A 202 11.86 20.08 -33.52
N LEU A 203 12.99 20.60 -34.03
CA LEU A 203 13.27 22.04 -34.07
C LEU A 203 12.29 22.82 -34.96
N ASP A 204 11.77 22.19 -36.02
CA ASP A 204 10.77 22.78 -36.91
C ASP A 204 9.31 22.58 -36.41
N ALA A 205 9.10 21.89 -35.28
CA ALA A 205 7.76 21.56 -34.80
C ALA A 205 6.95 22.82 -34.40
N VAL A 206 5.69 22.89 -34.85
CA VAL A 206 4.78 23.97 -34.49
C VAL A 206 4.08 23.64 -33.17
N LEU A 207 4.03 24.58 -32.23
CA LEU A 207 3.29 24.37 -30.99
C LEU A 207 1.79 24.47 -31.28
N PRO A 208 0.96 23.50 -30.84
CA PRO A 208 -0.48 23.64 -30.90
C PRO A 208 -0.95 24.91 -30.19
N GLN A 209 -1.95 25.61 -30.75
CA GLN A 209 -2.37 26.93 -30.26
C GLN A 209 -2.69 26.93 -28.75
N ALA A 210 -3.46 25.94 -28.27
CA ALA A 210 -3.79 25.83 -26.85
C ALA A 210 -2.55 25.65 -25.95
N PHE A 211 -1.54 24.93 -26.44
CA PHE A 211 -0.29 24.75 -25.72
C PHE A 211 0.54 26.04 -25.71
N GLU A 212 0.59 26.76 -26.84
CA GLU A 212 1.29 28.05 -26.91
C GLU A 212 0.65 29.10 -25.98
N GLU A 213 -0.68 29.14 -25.88
CA GLU A 213 -1.41 30.04 -24.98
C GLU A 213 -1.10 29.75 -23.49
N ASP A 214 -1.15 28.47 -23.08
CA ASP A 214 -0.78 28.05 -21.72
C ASP A 214 0.69 28.40 -21.40
N LEU A 215 1.60 28.11 -22.33
CA LEU A 215 3.03 28.40 -22.18
C LEU A 215 3.29 29.91 -22.05
N ARG A 216 2.55 30.73 -22.81
CA ARG A 216 2.64 32.19 -22.74
C ARG A 216 2.20 32.72 -21.38
N GLY A 217 1.06 32.25 -20.87
CA GLY A 217 0.59 32.63 -19.54
C GLY A 217 1.58 32.26 -18.44
N ALA A 218 2.19 31.07 -18.53
CA ALA A 218 3.23 30.65 -17.59
C ALA A 218 4.52 31.49 -17.69
N TYR A 219 4.95 31.81 -18.91
CA TYR A 219 6.10 32.68 -19.17
C TYR A 219 5.90 34.08 -18.59
N GLU A 220 4.77 34.73 -18.90
CA GLU A 220 4.48 36.10 -18.44
C GLU A 220 4.40 36.17 -16.91
N ARG A 221 3.81 35.16 -16.28
CA ARG A 221 3.78 35.05 -14.81
C ARG A 221 5.19 34.90 -14.21
N LEU A 222 6.05 34.09 -14.82
CA LEU A 222 7.40 33.84 -14.32
C LEU A 222 8.35 35.02 -14.57
N ALA A 223 8.30 35.62 -15.75
CA ALA A 223 9.14 36.76 -16.13
C ALA A 223 8.73 38.05 -15.41
N GLY A 224 7.43 38.20 -15.11
CA GLY A 224 6.87 39.35 -14.43
C GLY A 224 7.00 40.67 -15.20
N PRO A 225 6.63 41.81 -14.59
CA PRO A 225 6.61 43.12 -15.25
C PRO A 225 7.99 43.62 -15.71
N GLY A 226 9.07 43.07 -15.14
CA GLY A 226 10.46 43.43 -15.45
C GLY A 226 11.11 42.57 -16.54
N GLY A 227 10.42 41.56 -17.08
CA GLY A 227 10.97 40.70 -18.13
C GLY A 227 12.18 39.89 -17.67
N ALA A 228 12.10 39.28 -16.48
CA ALA A 228 13.20 38.50 -15.92
C ALA A 228 13.58 37.34 -16.86
N ALA A 229 14.88 37.18 -17.10
CA ALA A 229 15.40 36.08 -17.89
C ALA A 229 15.08 34.73 -17.22
N ILE A 230 14.95 33.68 -18.03
CA ILE A 230 14.68 32.32 -17.56
C ILE A 230 15.72 31.32 -18.08
N SER A 231 15.90 30.22 -17.36
CA SER A 231 16.62 29.03 -17.79
C SER A 231 15.64 27.91 -18.12
N VAL A 232 15.87 27.23 -19.23
CA VAL A 232 15.05 26.13 -19.73
C VAL A 232 15.90 24.86 -19.72
N ARG A 233 15.51 23.87 -18.92
CA ARG A 233 16.32 22.70 -18.55
C ARG A 233 15.54 21.41 -18.78
N SER A 234 16.22 20.33 -19.14
CA SER A 234 15.60 19.01 -19.17
C SER A 234 15.21 18.56 -17.76
N SER A 235 14.07 17.89 -17.65
CA SER A 235 13.63 17.17 -16.45
C SER A 235 13.05 15.83 -16.91
N ALA A 236 13.88 14.92 -17.41
CA ALA A 236 13.37 13.66 -17.97
C ALA A 236 12.95 12.69 -16.85
N LEU A 237 11.98 11.80 -17.11
CA LEU A 237 11.50 10.81 -16.13
C LEU A 237 12.54 9.75 -15.77
N VAL A 238 13.48 9.49 -16.69
CA VAL A 238 14.53 8.47 -16.55
C VAL A 238 15.85 9.07 -16.06
N GLU A 239 15.97 10.40 -16.02
CA GLU A 239 17.22 11.11 -15.71
C GLU A 239 17.78 10.79 -14.31
N ASP A 240 16.89 10.44 -13.36
CA ASP A 240 17.20 10.20 -11.95
C ASP A 240 17.05 8.73 -11.50
N ARG A 241 16.92 7.76 -12.43
CA ARG A 241 16.80 6.34 -12.03
C ARG A 241 18.15 5.82 -11.52
N LEU A 242 18.10 5.08 -10.40
CA LEU A 242 19.26 4.57 -9.66
C LEU A 242 20.22 3.71 -10.51
N GLU A 243 19.73 3.10 -11.58
CA GLU A 243 20.49 2.22 -12.47
C GLU A 243 21.19 2.98 -13.62
N HIS A 244 20.67 4.14 -14.03
CA HIS A 244 21.03 4.84 -15.27
C HIS A 244 21.04 6.37 -15.11
N SER A 245 22.18 6.98 -14.77
CA SER A 245 22.30 8.45 -14.66
C SER A 245 22.64 9.10 -16.02
N PHE A 246 21.72 9.87 -16.59
CA PHE A 246 21.91 10.64 -17.84
C PHE A 246 22.75 11.93 -17.67
N ALA A 247 23.61 11.98 -16.63
CA ALA A 247 24.29 13.20 -16.22
C ALA A 247 25.03 13.89 -17.38
N GLY A 248 24.68 15.15 -17.64
CA GLY A 248 25.32 16.01 -18.63
C GLY A 248 25.03 15.67 -20.10
N GLN A 249 23.99 14.86 -20.38
CA GLN A 249 23.67 14.46 -21.76
C GLN A 249 22.58 15.30 -22.43
N PHE A 250 21.68 15.92 -21.65
CA PHE A 250 20.60 16.76 -22.17
C PHE A 250 21.00 18.24 -22.19
N LYS A 251 20.39 18.98 -23.12
CA LYS A 251 20.69 20.40 -23.30
C LYS A 251 19.97 21.24 -22.25
N SER A 252 20.63 22.30 -21.78
CA SER A 252 20.02 23.39 -21.01
C SER A 252 20.28 24.69 -21.74
N VAL A 253 19.24 25.52 -21.88
CA VAL A 253 19.32 26.84 -22.52
C VAL A 253 19.17 27.88 -21.42
N LEU A 254 20.18 28.74 -21.27
CA LEU A 254 20.23 29.72 -20.20
C LEU A 254 20.00 31.13 -20.74
N ASN A 255 19.53 32.02 -19.87
CA ASN A 255 19.30 33.43 -20.16
C ASN A 255 18.37 33.66 -21.37
N VAL A 256 17.20 33.04 -21.34
CA VAL A 256 16.12 33.26 -22.31
C VAL A 256 15.31 34.47 -21.86
N ILE A 257 15.20 35.48 -22.72
CA ILE A 257 14.64 36.81 -22.37
C ILE A 257 13.34 37.15 -23.11
N SER A 258 12.84 36.25 -23.97
CA SER A 258 11.62 36.47 -24.76
C SER A 258 10.77 35.21 -24.85
N PHE A 259 9.48 35.38 -25.13
CA PHE A 259 8.56 34.25 -25.31
C PHE A 259 8.93 33.41 -26.55
N ASP A 260 9.34 34.05 -27.65
CA ASP A 260 9.81 33.32 -28.82
C ASP A 260 11.09 32.52 -28.52
N GLY A 261 12.01 33.12 -27.76
CA GLY A 261 13.20 32.40 -27.26
C GLY A 261 12.84 31.21 -26.36
N LEU A 262 11.76 31.28 -25.59
CA LEU A 262 11.27 30.14 -24.81
C LEU A 262 10.75 29.02 -25.71
N LYS A 263 10.03 29.33 -26.79
CA LYS A 263 9.56 28.31 -27.75
C LYS A 263 10.75 27.59 -28.39
N ASP A 264 11.77 28.34 -28.81
CA ASP A 264 12.96 27.76 -29.40
C ASP A 264 13.74 26.92 -28.38
N ALA A 265 13.94 27.45 -27.17
CA ALA A 265 14.59 26.71 -26.09
C ALA A 265 13.84 25.42 -25.72
N LEU A 266 12.51 25.43 -25.69
CA LEU A 266 11.69 24.25 -25.43
C LEU A 266 11.95 23.17 -26.48
N ARG A 267 11.92 23.54 -27.77
CA ARG A 267 12.21 22.60 -28.87
C ARG A 267 13.63 22.07 -28.78
N GLU A 268 14.61 22.91 -28.47
CA GLU A 268 16.00 22.48 -28.30
C GLU A 268 16.15 21.45 -27.16
N VAL A 269 15.49 21.66 -26.02
CA VAL A 269 15.53 20.73 -24.89
C VAL A 269 14.86 19.41 -25.26
N VAL A 270 13.67 19.44 -25.88
CA VAL A 270 12.98 18.22 -26.36
C VAL A 270 13.80 17.48 -27.40
N ALA A 271 14.40 18.19 -28.36
CA ALA A 271 15.24 17.63 -29.41
C ALA A 271 16.53 16.99 -28.83
N SER A 272 17.04 17.50 -27.70
CA SER A 272 18.23 16.93 -27.04
C SER A 272 18.03 15.48 -26.58
N ASN A 273 16.79 15.05 -26.38
CA ASN A 273 16.44 13.66 -26.07
C ASN A 273 16.83 12.68 -27.21
N TYR A 274 16.97 13.20 -28.43
CA TYR A 274 17.33 12.46 -29.64
C TYR A 274 18.74 12.80 -30.15
N SER A 275 19.59 13.39 -29.31
CA SER A 275 21.01 13.53 -29.66
C SER A 275 21.67 12.15 -29.87
N PRO A 276 22.70 12.04 -30.73
CA PRO A 276 23.40 10.78 -30.96
C PRO A 276 23.85 10.10 -29.66
N ARG A 277 24.33 10.91 -28.70
CA ARG A 277 24.74 10.44 -27.37
C ARG A 277 23.58 9.88 -26.54
N SER A 278 22.44 10.58 -26.50
CA SER A 278 21.24 10.14 -25.77
C SER A 278 20.65 8.84 -26.35
N ILE A 279 20.56 8.75 -27.69
CA ILE A 279 20.06 7.57 -28.39
C ILE A 279 20.98 6.37 -28.14
N SER A 280 22.30 6.52 -28.31
CA SER A 280 23.27 5.43 -28.08
C SER A 280 23.20 4.94 -26.64
N TYR A 281 23.07 5.85 -25.67
CA TYR A 281 22.90 5.49 -24.27
C TYR A 281 21.65 4.66 -24.03
N ARG A 282 20.49 5.10 -24.54
CA ARG A 282 19.20 4.39 -24.39
C ARG A 282 19.26 2.99 -25.00
N LEU A 283 19.84 2.85 -26.19
CA LEU A 283 20.05 1.55 -26.84
C LEU A 283 20.94 0.62 -26.00
N HIS A 284 22.06 1.13 -25.48
CA HIS A 284 22.94 0.35 -24.59
C HIS A 284 22.27 -0.05 -23.26
N ALA A 285 21.38 0.80 -22.75
CA ALA A 285 20.62 0.53 -21.53
C ALA A 285 19.36 -0.32 -21.76
N GLY A 286 19.05 -0.72 -22.99
CA GLY A 286 17.83 -1.47 -23.34
C GLY A 286 16.54 -0.65 -23.17
N LEU A 287 16.64 0.68 -23.18
CA LEU A 287 15.51 1.59 -23.04
C LEU A 287 14.88 1.86 -24.41
N SER A 288 13.56 1.78 -24.50
CA SER A 288 12.82 2.08 -25.74
C SER A 288 13.13 3.50 -26.22
N LEU A 289 13.37 3.66 -27.52
CA LEU A 289 13.53 4.97 -28.18
C LEU A 289 12.19 5.65 -28.52
N VAL A 290 11.10 4.88 -28.50
CA VAL A 290 9.75 5.32 -28.91
C VAL A 290 9.04 6.09 -27.80
N ARG A 291 9.35 5.83 -26.54
CA ARG A 291 8.70 6.49 -25.40
C ARG A 291 9.20 7.92 -25.23
N HIS A 292 8.27 8.87 -25.12
CA HIS A 292 8.52 10.30 -24.94
C HIS A 292 8.40 10.66 -23.46
N ASP A 293 9.53 10.68 -22.77
CA ASP A 293 9.58 10.81 -21.31
C ASP A 293 10.19 12.17 -20.88
N MET A 294 10.22 13.16 -21.77
CA MET A 294 10.89 14.44 -21.55
C MET A 294 9.91 15.52 -21.08
N ALA A 295 10.03 15.91 -19.81
CA ALA A 295 9.46 17.17 -19.31
C ALA A 295 10.53 18.26 -19.32
N VAL A 296 10.09 19.53 -19.31
CA VAL A 296 10.99 20.69 -19.40
C VAL A 296 10.76 21.63 -18.23
N LEU A 297 11.83 21.95 -17.51
CA LEU A 297 11.82 22.84 -16.36
C LEU A 297 12.22 24.26 -16.79
N CYS A 298 11.32 25.22 -16.60
CA CYS A 298 11.55 26.64 -16.81
C CYS A 298 11.70 27.32 -15.44
N GLN A 299 12.84 27.95 -15.18
CA GLN A 299 13.13 28.63 -13.91
C GLN A 299 13.62 30.04 -14.13
N ARG A 300 13.34 30.93 -13.18
CA ARG A 300 13.91 32.28 -13.17
C ARG A 300 15.43 32.19 -13.13
N MET A 301 16.08 32.92 -14.02
CA MET A 301 17.53 32.95 -14.13
C MET A 301 18.13 33.67 -12.93
N VAL A 302 19.16 33.08 -12.33
CA VAL A 302 19.93 33.71 -11.25
C VAL A 302 21.11 34.45 -11.86
N GLN A 303 21.22 35.75 -11.56
CA GLN A 303 22.43 36.52 -11.87
C GLN A 303 23.49 36.18 -10.82
N ALA A 304 24.29 35.16 -11.11
CA ALA A 304 25.22 34.60 -10.14
C ALA A 304 26.53 35.40 -10.07
N GLU A 305 26.95 35.77 -8.86
CA GLU A 305 28.32 36.20 -8.57
C GLU A 305 29.27 35.00 -8.60
N SER A 306 28.84 33.90 -7.99
CA SER A 306 29.51 32.61 -8.01
C SER A 306 28.49 31.49 -8.05
N ALA A 307 28.87 30.36 -8.63
CA ALA A 307 28.02 29.18 -8.73
C ALA A 307 28.87 27.93 -8.73
N GLY A 308 28.23 26.78 -8.52
CA GLY A 308 28.98 25.56 -8.40
C GLY A 308 28.15 24.33 -8.08
N VAL A 309 28.89 23.29 -7.70
CA VAL A 309 28.36 21.98 -7.35
C VAL A 309 28.83 21.64 -5.95
N LEU A 310 27.92 21.11 -5.12
CA LEU A 310 28.20 20.62 -3.78
C LEU A 310 27.78 19.16 -3.67
N PHE A 311 28.72 18.31 -3.28
CA PHE A 311 28.44 16.95 -2.85
C PHE A 311 28.43 16.89 -1.33
N THR A 312 27.34 16.42 -0.74
CA THR A 312 27.22 16.32 0.72
C THR A 312 28.22 15.32 1.29
N ILE A 313 28.69 14.37 0.48
CA ILE A 313 29.80 13.47 0.78
C ILE A 313 30.82 13.60 -0.34
N ASP A 314 32.11 13.77 0.01
CA ASP A 314 33.18 13.72 -1.00
C ASP A 314 33.17 12.35 -1.70
N PRO A 315 32.82 12.27 -3.01
CA PRO A 315 32.73 11.01 -3.72
C PRO A 315 34.09 10.31 -3.88
N ALA A 316 35.20 11.05 -3.83
CA ALA A 316 36.55 10.51 -3.90
C ALA A 316 37.06 10.01 -2.53
N ALA A 317 36.53 10.56 -1.43
CA ALA A 317 36.96 10.27 -0.06
C ALA A 317 35.76 10.12 0.89
N SER A 318 34.84 9.23 0.57
CA SER A 318 33.53 9.13 1.24
C SER A 318 33.57 8.79 2.75
N GLU A 319 34.69 8.24 3.23
CA GLU A 319 34.89 7.90 4.65
C GLU A 319 35.49 9.06 5.46
N SER A 320 35.91 10.14 4.80
CA SER A 320 36.60 11.27 5.44
C SER A 320 35.73 12.14 6.34
N GLY A 321 34.40 11.94 6.33
CA GLY A 321 33.45 12.83 7.02
C GLY A 321 33.38 14.24 6.43
N ARG A 322 33.88 14.46 5.21
CA ARG A 322 33.92 15.77 4.54
C ARG A 322 32.96 15.87 3.36
N MET A 323 32.59 17.11 3.05
CA MET A 323 31.86 17.49 1.84
C MET A 323 32.84 17.86 0.71
N LEU A 324 32.36 17.97 -0.51
CA LEU A 324 33.11 18.51 -1.64
C LEU A 324 32.32 19.67 -2.27
N ILE A 325 32.93 20.84 -2.35
CA ILE A 325 32.35 22.02 -3.01
C ILE A 325 33.29 22.42 -4.14
N SER A 326 32.75 22.50 -5.36
CA SER A 326 33.41 23.07 -6.53
C SER A 326 32.74 24.40 -6.84
N ALA A 327 33.51 25.48 -6.98
CA ALA A 327 32.99 26.83 -7.21
C ALA A 327 33.71 27.54 -8.35
N VAL A 328 32.93 28.25 -9.17
CA VAL A 328 33.40 29.13 -10.24
C VAL A 328 32.74 30.52 -10.12
N PRO A 329 33.41 31.58 -10.58
CA PRO A 329 32.83 32.91 -10.68
C PRO A 329 31.82 32.96 -11.83
N GLY A 330 30.74 33.71 -11.66
CA GLY A 330 29.65 33.80 -12.62
C GLY A 330 28.76 32.55 -12.63
N LEU A 331 28.23 32.21 -13.81
CA LEU A 331 27.28 31.10 -14.00
C LEU A 331 27.97 29.73 -13.88
N GLY A 332 27.27 28.76 -13.31
CA GLY A 332 27.83 27.45 -12.93
C GLY A 332 28.11 26.46 -14.07
N ILE A 333 27.97 26.85 -15.34
CA ILE A 333 28.16 25.94 -16.49
C ILE A 333 29.54 25.27 -16.45
N PRO A 334 30.66 26.01 -16.24
CA PRO A 334 31.99 25.41 -16.27
C PRO A 334 32.25 24.47 -15.09
N ALA A 335 31.61 24.71 -13.93
CA ALA A 335 31.72 23.83 -12.76
C ALA A 335 31.01 22.47 -12.99
N VAL A 336 29.88 22.48 -13.69
CA VAL A 336 29.10 21.27 -14.00
C VAL A 336 29.75 20.47 -15.12
N SER A 337 30.27 21.13 -16.16
CA SER A 337 30.93 20.49 -17.31
C SER A 337 32.38 20.07 -17.02
N GLY A 338 33.03 20.69 -16.03
CA GLY A 338 34.46 20.57 -15.78
C GLY A 338 35.32 21.25 -16.85
N SER A 339 34.77 22.19 -17.62
CA SER A 339 35.46 22.82 -18.76
C SER A 339 36.39 23.98 -18.39
N ALA A 340 36.43 24.39 -17.11
CA ALA A 340 37.32 25.45 -16.63
C ALA A 340 37.88 25.12 -15.24
N PRO A 341 39.02 25.73 -14.83
CA PRO A 341 39.54 25.63 -13.47
C PRO A 341 38.53 26.17 -12.45
N ALA A 342 38.26 25.39 -11.41
CA ALA A 342 37.32 25.72 -10.34
C ALA A 342 38.02 25.62 -8.98
N ASP A 343 37.57 26.42 -8.01
CA ASP A 343 38.02 26.30 -6.64
C ASP A 343 37.39 25.08 -5.99
N ILE A 344 38.21 24.31 -5.28
CA ILE A 344 37.77 23.08 -4.61
C ILE A 344 37.90 23.24 -3.10
N TYR A 345 36.80 23.08 -2.39
CA TYR A 345 36.74 23.15 -0.93
C TYR A 345 36.27 21.81 -0.35
N ARG A 346 36.91 21.37 0.74
CA ARG A 346 36.57 20.12 1.46
C ARG A 346 36.27 20.36 2.93
N PRO A 347 35.20 21.10 3.27
CA PRO A 347 34.85 21.38 4.64
C PRO A 347 34.37 20.10 5.36
N SER A 348 34.52 20.10 6.70
CA SER A 348 33.92 19.08 7.55
C SER A 348 32.39 19.09 7.42
N ARG A 349 31.77 17.92 7.52
CA ARG A 349 30.32 17.81 7.65
C ARG A 349 29.84 18.38 9.00
N GLU A 350 30.69 18.43 10.02
CA GLU A 350 30.35 19.03 11.32
C GLU A 350 30.79 20.51 11.38
N PRO A 351 29.86 21.46 11.60
CA PRO A 351 30.14 22.91 11.55
C PRO A 351 31.15 23.40 12.59
N LEU A 352 31.41 22.61 13.64
CA LEU A 352 32.24 22.99 14.77
C LEU A 352 33.73 22.65 14.57
N ASP A 353 34.07 21.85 13.55
CA ASP A 353 35.44 21.37 13.34
C ASP A 353 35.94 21.70 11.92
N THR A 354 36.19 22.99 11.70
CA THR A 354 36.87 23.46 10.49
C THR A 354 38.12 24.18 10.94
N GLY A 355 39.27 23.52 10.81
CA GLY A 355 40.59 24.17 10.88
C GLY A 355 40.72 25.31 9.85
N PRO A 356 41.87 26.00 9.77
CA PRO A 356 42.04 27.13 8.87
C PRO A 356 41.77 26.73 7.41
N MET A 357 41.11 27.62 6.64
CA MET A 357 40.67 27.34 5.27
C MET A 357 41.79 26.83 4.35
N GLY A 358 43.04 27.25 4.58
CA GLY A 358 44.21 26.80 3.82
C GLY A 358 44.46 25.28 3.86
N ASP A 359 43.97 24.57 4.88
CA ASP A 359 44.18 23.12 5.02
C ASP A 359 43.22 22.28 4.18
N TRP A 360 42.14 22.90 3.67
CA TRP A 360 41.05 22.18 3.01
C TRP A 360 40.46 22.89 1.79
N ALA A 361 40.99 24.06 1.42
CA ALA A 361 40.67 24.79 0.20
C ALA A 361 41.82 24.72 -0.81
N GLN A 362 41.47 24.58 -2.08
CA GLN A 362 42.37 24.64 -3.23
C GLN A 362 41.82 25.69 -4.19
N VAL A 363 42.47 26.86 -4.20
CA VAL A 363 42.08 27.97 -5.08
C VAL A 363 42.79 27.81 -6.42
N ALA A 364 42.01 27.71 -7.48
CA ALA A 364 42.51 27.61 -8.84
C ALA A 364 42.70 29.00 -9.46
N GLN A 365 43.58 29.09 -10.45
CA GLN A 365 43.74 30.29 -11.27
C GLN A 365 42.61 30.33 -12.32
N LYS A 366 41.59 31.15 -12.09
CA LYS A 366 40.39 31.26 -12.92
C LYS A 366 40.61 32.35 -13.97
N THR A 367 40.70 31.99 -15.26
CA THR A 367 41.05 32.94 -16.33
C THR A 367 39.83 33.65 -16.93
N HIS A 368 38.65 33.04 -16.84
CA HIS A 368 37.40 33.54 -17.42
C HIS A 368 36.23 33.26 -16.47
N ARG A 369 35.11 33.95 -16.68
CA ARG A 369 33.81 33.67 -16.05
C ARG A 369 32.71 33.67 -17.11
N THR A 370 31.72 32.81 -16.93
CA THR A 370 30.52 32.81 -17.77
C THR A 370 29.49 33.82 -17.23
N VAL A 371 28.99 34.72 -18.07
CA VAL A 371 27.99 35.74 -17.70
C VAL A 371 26.79 35.72 -18.66
N ALA A 372 25.65 36.26 -18.20
CA ALA A 372 24.46 36.43 -19.03
C ALA A 372 24.60 37.66 -19.94
N ARG A 373 24.25 37.51 -21.23
CA ARG A 373 24.23 38.63 -22.19
C ARG A 373 22.95 39.47 -22.07
N ALA A 374 23.03 40.74 -22.45
CA ALA A 374 21.85 41.62 -22.48
C ALA A 374 20.82 41.18 -23.53
N GLU A 375 21.29 40.69 -24.69
CA GLU A 375 20.47 40.21 -25.81
C GLU A 375 20.00 38.74 -25.69
N GLY A 376 20.28 38.08 -24.56
CA GLY A 376 19.96 36.68 -24.32
C GLY A 376 21.14 35.73 -24.59
N GLY A 377 21.11 34.55 -23.95
CA GLY A 377 22.21 33.60 -23.96
C GLY A 377 23.37 33.99 -23.05
N VAL A 378 24.52 33.32 -23.20
CA VAL A 378 25.67 33.47 -22.29
C VAL A 378 26.95 33.80 -23.05
N GLU A 379 27.90 34.46 -22.40
CA GLU A 379 29.24 34.71 -22.92
C GLU A 379 30.32 34.43 -21.88
N GLU A 380 31.53 34.19 -22.37
CA GLU A 380 32.73 34.09 -21.55
C GLU A 380 33.39 35.46 -21.47
N GLN A 381 33.66 35.91 -20.25
CA GLN A 381 34.35 37.16 -19.95
C GLN A 381 35.71 36.86 -19.31
N GLU A 382 36.78 37.44 -19.85
CA GLU A 382 38.12 37.33 -19.25
C GLU A 382 38.18 38.01 -17.87
N LEU A 383 38.80 37.34 -16.91
CA LEU A 383 39.06 37.88 -15.58
C LEU A 383 40.40 38.63 -15.55
N SER A 384 40.42 39.75 -14.84
CA SER A 384 41.64 40.53 -14.62
C SER A 384 42.66 39.75 -13.77
N GLU A 385 43.96 40.03 -13.91
CA GLU A 385 45.02 39.31 -13.18
C GLU A 385 44.79 39.26 -11.66
N ASN A 386 44.22 40.32 -11.10
CA ASN A 386 43.91 40.43 -9.67
C ASN A 386 42.77 39.50 -9.25
N GLU A 387 41.80 39.22 -10.12
CA GLU A 387 40.64 38.36 -9.81
C GLU A 387 40.94 36.87 -9.97
N ARG A 388 41.93 36.50 -10.80
CA ARG A 388 42.20 35.09 -11.16
C ARG A 388 42.52 34.20 -9.96
N ASN A 389 43.14 34.77 -8.93
CA ASN A 389 43.60 34.06 -7.74
C ASN A 389 42.72 34.32 -6.50
N VAL A 390 41.63 35.07 -6.65
CA VAL A 390 40.70 35.34 -5.54
C VAL A 390 39.84 34.08 -5.31
N PRO A 391 39.64 33.63 -4.06
CA PRO A 391 38.69 32.57 -3.76
C PRO A 391 37.29 32.94 -4.21
N ALA A 392 36.62 32.06 -4.94
CA ALA A 392 35.25 32.25 -5.41
C ALA A 392 34.21 32.29 -4.27
N LEU A 393 34.59 31.81 -3.07
CA LEU A 393 33.73 31.77 -1.90
C LEU A 393 34.48 32.25 -0.65
N SER A 394 33.76 32.99 0.21
CA SER A 394 34.19 33.30 1.57
C SER A 394 33.93 32.12 2.52
N GLU A 395 34.62 32.09 3.67
CA GLU A 395 34.36 31.08 4.71
C GLU A 395 32.90 31.07 5.19
N GLU A 396 32.28 32.25 5.29
CA GLU A 396 30.88 32.37 5.72
C GLU A 396 29.90 31.78 4.70
N GLN A 397 30.16 32.00 3.40
CA GLN A 397 29.38 31.40 2.32
C GLN A 397 29.54 29.87 2.33
N ILE A 398 30.75 29.35 2.54
CA ILE A 398 31.01 27.91 2.67
C ILE A 398 30.24 27.33 3.86
N ARG A 399 30.29 27.96 5.04
CA ARG A 399 29.53 27.50 6.22
C ARG A 399 28.02 27.52 5.96
N SER A 400 27.52 28.52 5.24
CA SER A 400 26.11 28.61 4.88
C SER A 400 25.69 27.50 3.90
N LEU A 401 26.52 27.20 2.88
CA LEU A 401 26.32 26.09 1.96
C LEU A 401 26.35 24.73 2.68
N VAL A 402 27.26 24.52 3.63
CA VAL A 402 27.31 23.31 4.46
C VAL A 402 26.03 23.14 5.28
N ARG A 403 25.58 24.20 5.97
CA ARG A 403 24.32 24.16 6.73
C ARG A 403 23.12 23.86 5.83
N LEU A 404 23.04 24.51 4.67
CA LEU A 404 21.95 24.36 3.72
C LEU A 404 21.91 22.94 3.16
N SER A 405 23.03 22.43 2.66
CA SER A 405 23.15 21.11 2.05
C SER A 405 22.89 19.97 3.03
N ARG A 406 23.27 20.12 4.32
CA ARG A 406 22.89 19.15 5.36
C ARG A 406 21.39 19.09 5.58
N ARG A 407 20.71 20.24 5.57
CA ARG A 407 19.25 20.28 5.67
C ARG A 407 18.59 19.61 4.46
N VAL A 408 19.12 19.86 3.26
CA VAL A 408 18.69 19.19 2.02
C VAL A 408 18.89 17.67 2.12
N GLU A 409 20.08 17.21 2.51
CA GLU A 409 20.41 15.79 2.70
C GLU A 409 19.51 15.12 3.74
N SER A 410 19.24 15.82 4.84
CA SER A 410 18.36 15.32 5.91
C SER A 410 16.92 15.16 5.44
N LEU A 411 16.41 16.13 4.65
CA LEU A 411 15.06 16.05 4.08
C LEU A 411 14.96 14.94 3.05
N ILE A 412 15.95 14.82 2.16
CA ILE A 412 15.94 13.84 1.07
C ILE A 412 16.34 12.43 1.56
N GLY A 413 17.03 12.31 2.69
CA GLY A 413 17.38 11.04 3.32
C GLY A 413 18.53 10.28 2.64
N LYS A 414 19.26 10.90 1.71
CA LYS A 414 20.44 10.31 1.06
C LYS A 414 21.44 11.38 0.65
N PRO A 415 22.73 11.03 0.44
CA PRO A 415 23.75 11.99 0.00
C PRO A 415 23.35 12.67 -1.31
N GLN A 416 23.59 13.98 -1.40
CA GLN A 416 23.12 14.84 -2.49
C GLN A 416 24.26 15.49 -3.25
N ASP A 417 24.08 15.51 -4.57
CA ASP A 417 24.75 16.37 -5.54
C ASP A 417 23.82 17.57 -5.80
N ILE A 418 24.26 18.75 -5.37
CA ILE A 418 23.47 20.00 -5.35
C ILE A 418 24.16 21.02 -6.24
N GLU A 419 23.44 21.51 -7.25
CA GLU A 419 23.86 22.70 -8.00
C GLU A 419 23.34 23.94 -7.28
N TRP A 420 24.21 24.92 -7.07
CA TRP A 420 23.90 26.13 -6.33
C TRP A 420 24.45 27.37 -7.04
N ALA A 421 23.86 28.51 -6.74
CA ALA A 421 24.37 29.83 -7.12
C ALA A 421 24.25 30.80 -5.94
N ILE A 422 25.16 31.75 -5.88
CA ILE A 422 25.10 32.92 -5.01
C ILE A 422 24.78 34.11 -5.92
N SER A 423 23.66 34.77 -5.66
CA SER A 423 23.26 35.94 -6.42
C SER A 423 24.20 37.13 -6.16
N GLN A 424 24.14 38.17 -6.99
CA GLN A 424 24.88 39.42 -6.75
C GLN A 424 24.49 40.11 -5.43
N GLU A 425 23.31 39.80 -4.89
CA GLU A 425 22.84 40.26 -3.58
C GLU A 425 23.33 39.38 -2.42
N GLY A 426 24.10 38.32 -2.71
CA GLY A 426 24.65 37.39 -1.73
C GLY A 426 23.71 36.25 -1.30
N GLU A 427 22.58 36.07 -1.97
CA GLU A 427 21.60 35.03 -1.64
C GLU A 427 22.01 33.67 -2.22
N ILE A 428 22.06 32.63 -1.38
CA ILE A 428 22.32 31.24 -1.83
C ILE A 428 21.03 30.62 -2.35
N LEU A 429 21.04 30.18 -3.60
CA LEU A 429 19.93 29.55 -4.29
C LEU A 429 20.30 28.14 -4.76
N ILE A 430 19.40 27.18 -4.56
CA ILE A 430 19.52 25.81 -5.03
C ILE A 430 18.91 25.72 -6.43
N LEU A 431 19.73 25.35 -7.41
CA LEU A 431 19.34 25.23 -8.81
C LEU A 431 18.97 23.79 -9.21
N GLN A 432 19.52 22.80 -8.49
CA GLN A 432 19.22 21.37 -8.67
C GLN A 432 19.63 20.60 -7.41
N SER A 433 18.96 19.48 -7.11
CA SER A 433 19.43 18.49 -6.14
C SER A 433 19.12 17.08 -6.64
N ARG A 434 20.09 16.17 -6.55
CA ARG A 434 19.91 14.75 -6.90
C ARG A 434 20.75 13.84 -6.02
N GLY A 435 20.40 12.56 -5.94
CA GLY A 435 21.16 11.59 -5.13
C GLY A 435 22.52 11.23 -5.73
N ILE A 436 23.54 11.07 -4.88
CA ILE A 436 24.88 10.60 -5.28
C ILE A 436 24.89 9.07 -5.38
N ARG A 437 25.53 8.51 -6.43
CA ARG A 437 25.90 7.10 -6.48
C ARG A 437 27.22 6.88 -5.71
N LEU A 438 27.16 6.19 -4.58
CA LEU A 438 28.33 5.83 -3.79
C LEU A 438 28.68 4.34 -3.97
N PRO A 439 29.97 3.97 -3.88
CA PRO A 439 30.39 2.56 -3.78
C PRO A 439 29.72 1.85 -2.59
N LEU A 440 29.53 0.53 -2.68
CA LEU A 440 28.85 -0.26 -1.63
C LEU A 440 29.48 -0.13 -0.23
N ARG A 441 30.82 -0.05 -0.16
CA ARG A 441 31.55 0.16 1.12
C ARG A 441 31.23 1.52 1.75
N SER A 442 31.21 2.57 0.93
CA SER A 442 30.84 3.94 1.31
C SER A 442 29.37 4.06 1.75
N ARG A 443 28.48 3.24 1.17
CA ARG A 443 27.06 3.18 1.53
C ARG A 443 26.87 2.64 2.95
N GLN A 444 27.64 1.62 3.35
CA GLN A 444 27.62 1.08 4.72
C GLN A 444 28.12 2.11 5.75
N ALA A 445 29.18 2.87 5.44
CA ALA A 445 29.67 3.96 6.28
C ALA A 445 28.65 5.13 6.39
N ALA A 446 27.99 5.49 5.29
CA ALA A 446 26.95 6.52 5.28
C ALA A 446 25.65 6.06 5.97
N GLU A 447 25.35 4.76 6.00
CA GLU A 447 24.25 4.18 6.78
C GLU A 447 24.57 4.11 8.28
N ALA A 448 25.81 3.82 8.65
CA ALA A 448 26.26 3.83 10.06
C ALA A 448 26.14 5.22 10.71
N ALA A 449 26.20 6.29 9.93
CA ALA A 449 26.02 7.67 10.39
C ALA A 449 24.54 8.10 10.59
N ARG A 450 23.54 7.25 10.28
CA ARG A 450 22.09 7.61 10.28
C ARG A 450 21.33 7.31 11.57
N GLY A 451 21.99 6.80 12.60
CA GLY A 451 21.39 6.47 13.90
C GLY A 451 21.10 4.98 14.10
N GLU A 452 20.67 4.62 15.31
CA GLU A 452 20.38 3.24 15.73
C GLU A 452 19.15 2.69 14.99
N VAL A 453 19.30 1.57 14.28
CA VAL A 453 18.22 0.93 13.52
C VAL A 453 17.48 -0.07 14.42
N LEU A 454 16.19 0.18 14.65
CA LEU A 454 15.34 -0.65 15.50
C LEU A 454 14.74 -1.83 14.72
N LEU A 455 14.35 -1.59 13.46
CA LEU A 455 13.77 -2.62 12.60
C LEU A 455 14.19 -2.40 11.14
N ARG A 456 14.51 -3.48 10.44
CA ARG A 456 14.76 -3.51 8.99
C ARG A 456 13.88 -4.57 8.35
N GLY A 457 13.35 -4.27 7.18
CA GLY A 457 12.46 -5.15 6.43
C GLY A 457 11.04 -4.62 6.36
N GLY A 458 10.18 -5.41 5.71
CA GLY A 458 8.87 -4.96 5.24
C GLY A 458 8.92 -4.43 3.81
N VAL A 459 7.73 -4.16 3.28
CA VAL A 459 7.49 -3.64 1.94
C VAL A 459 6.94 -2.23 2.08
N CYS A 460 7.51 -1.31 1.31
CA CYS A 460 7.01 0.06 1.21
C CYS A 460 5.61 0.04 0.58
N ALA A 461 4.60 0.32 1.41
CA ALA A 461 3.22 0.42 0.97
C ALA A 461 2.90 1.84 0.50
N SER A 462 3.33 2.84 1.26
CA SER A 462 3.19 4.25 0.94
C SER A 462 4.53 4.94 1.18
N PRO A 463 5.15 5.53 0.16
CA PRO A 463 6.50 6.07 0.26
C PRO A 463 6.57 7.28 1.18
N GLY A 464 7.80 7.62 1.56
CA GLY A 464 8.10 8.77 2.39
C GLY A 464 8.66 8.40 3.75
N ARG A 465 8.98 9.45 4.50
CA ARG A 465 9.66 9.37 5.78
C ARG A 465 9.00 10.30 6.78
N CYS A 466 8.76 9.82 7.99
CA CYS A 466 8.13 10.61 9.04
C CYS A 466 8.75 10.32 10.42
N VAL A 467 8.46 11.20 11.36
CA VAL A 467 8.87 11.09 12.76
C VAL A 467 7.60 11.07 13.61
N GLY A 468 7.52 10.14 14.55
CA GLY A 468 6.37 10.07 15.42
C GLY A 468 6.60 9.17 16.63
N ARG A 469 5.71 9.33 17.59
CA ARG A 469 5.63 8.52 18.78
C ARG A 469 4.84 7.25 18.47
N VAL A 470 5.45 6.10 18.71
CA VAL A 470 4.85 4.78 18.44
C VAL A 470 3.58 4.61 19.25
N LYS A 471 2.52 4.15 18.58
CA LYS A 471 1.29 3.64 19.19
C LYS A 471 1.01 2.24 18.67
N VAL A 472 1.16 1.23 19.53
CA VAL A 472 0.95 -0.18 19.15
C VAL A 472 -0.51 -0.56 19.41
N ALA A 473 -1.20 -1.04 18.38
CA ALA A 473 -2.59 -1.49 18.51
C ALA A 473 -2.64 -2.94 18.96
N HIS A 474 -3.38 -3.19 20.03
CA HIS A 474 -3.63 -4.52 20.56
C HIS A 474 -5.09 -4.95 20.36
N SER A 475 -6.02 -3.99 20.29
CA SER A 475 -7.44 -4.23 20.06
C SER A 475 -8.11 -3.07 19.29
N THR A 476 -9.33 -3.25 18.79
CA THR A 476 -10.11 -2.16 18.18
C THR A 476 -10.50 -1.06 19.18
N ARG A 477 -10.45 -1.33 20.49
CA ARG A 477 -10.72 -0.32 21.54
C ARG A 477 -9.65 0.78 21.60
N ASP A 478 -8.41 0.44 21.24
CA ASP A 478 -7.31 1.41 21.19
C ASP A 478 -7.63 2.53 20.18
N PHE A 479 -8.37 2.20 19.12
CA PHE A 479 -8.75 3.16 18.08
C PHE A 479 -9.70 4.23 18.59
N GLU A 480 -10.67 3.85 19.42
CA GLU A 480 -11.58 4.80 20.04
C GLU A 480 -10.86 5.69 21.05
N ALA A 481 -9.96 5.12 21.85
CA ALA A 481 -9.16 5.87 22.82
C ALA A 481 -8.28 6.93 22.12
N TRP A 482 -7.66 6.59 20.99
CA TRP A 482 -6.79 7.52 20.26
C TRP A 482 -7.55 8.61 19.51
N ARG A 483 -8.76 8.34 18.99
CA ARG A 483 -9.62 9.40 18.41
C ARG A 483 -9.94 10.51 19.41
N ASN A 484 -10.02 10.16 20.69
CA ASN A 484 -10.37 11.09 21.77
C ASN A 484 -9.15 11.69 22.49
N SER A 485 -7.93 11.33 22.07
CA SER A 485 -6.69 11.80 22.69
C SER A 485 -6.17 13.12 22.06
N PRO A 486 -5.40 13.94 22.80
CA PRO A 486 -4.70 15.07 22.22
C PRO A 486 -3.82 14.65 21.04
N ARG A 487 -3.82 15.44 19.96
CA ARG A 487 -3.00 15.14 18.78
C ARG A 487 -1.53 15.37 19.07
N GLU A 488 -0.75 14.30 18.98
CA GLU A 488 0.71 14.31 18.97
C GLU A 488 1.19 13.61 17.68
N PRO A 489 2.38 13.94 17.15
CA PRO A 489 2.94 13.22 16.00
C PRO A 489 3.08 11.75 16.36
N GLY A 490 2.30 10.88 15.71
CA GLY A 490 2.21 9.46 16.05
C GLY A 490 2.61 8.55 14.89
N ILE A 491 3.17 7.37 15.19
CA ILE A 491 3.31 6.27 14.22
C ILE A 491 2.41 5.12 14.69
N LEU A 492 1.42 4.79 13.87
CA LEU A 492 0.46 3.72 14.14
C LEU A 492 1.10 2.37 13.80
N VAL A 493 1.22 1.47 14.77
CA VAL A 493 1.79 0.14 14.58
C VAL A 493 0.70 -0.91 14.78
N LEU A 494 0.45 -1.73 13.77
CA LEU A 494 -0.62 -2.72 13.74
C LEU A 494 -0.07 -4.14 13.54
N PRO A 495 -0.68 -5.16 14.15
CA PRO A 495 -0.32 -6.54 13.89
C PRO A 495 -0.70 -6.96 12.47
N GLN A 496 -1.81 -6.43 11.94
CA GLN A 496 -2.23 -6.70 10.57
C GLN A 496 -2.99 -5.54 9.92
N SER A 497 -3.17 -5.61 8.61
CA SER A 497 -3.93 -4.61 7.86
C SER A 497 -5.42 -4.72 8.20
N MET A 498 -6.01 -3.64 8.68
CA MET A 498 -7.38 -3.62 9.21
C MET A 498 -8.16 -2.44 8.64
N SER A 499 -9.39 -2.70 8.17
CA SER A 499 -10.28 -1.65 7.63
C SER A 499 -10.60 -0.58 8.65
N ASP A 500 -10.79 -0.96 9.92
CA ASP A 500 -11.24 -0.05 10.97
C ASP A 500 -10.15 0.99 11.34
N ALA A 501 -8.88 0.66 11.06
CA ALA A 501 -7.75 1.56 11.22
C ALA A 501 -7.69 2.65 10.13
N ALA A 502 -8.39 2.49 9.00
CA ALA A 502 -8.37 3.45 7.89
C ALA A 502 -8.77 4.87 8.35
N GLY A 503 -9.79 4.98 9.20
CA GLY A 503 -10.26 6.26 9.72
C GLY A 503 -9.25 6.98 10.63
N LEU A 504 -8.24 6.28 11.15
CA LEU A 504 -7.19 6.87 11.98
C LEU A 504 -5.99 7.37 11.19
N VAL A 505 -5.73 6.79 10.01
CA VAL A 505 -4.55 7.13 9.18
C VAL A 505 -4.32 8.64 9.03
N PRO A 506 -5.33 9.51 8.83
CA PRO A 506 -5.10 10.95 8.71
C PRO A 506 -4.51 11.61 9.96
N ASP A 507 -4.77 11.01 11.13
CA ASP A 507 -4.36 11.51 12.46
C ASP A 507 -2.93 11.09 12.84
N PHE A 508 -2.32 10.19 12.09
CA PHE A 508 -0.95 9.70 12.33
C PHE A 508 0.00 10.17 11.24
N GLU A 509 1.28 10.30 11.58
CA GLU A 509 2.33 10.71 10.64
C GLU A 509 2.81 9.53 9.79
N GLY A 510 2.63 8.29 10.24
CA GLY A 510 2.94 7.09 9.48
C GLY A 510 2.34 5.83 10.07
N VAL A 511 2.38 4.75 9.30
CA VAL A 511 1.74 3.47 9.65
C VAL A 511 2.73 2.32 9.44
N VAL A 512 2.78 1.37 10.36
CA VAL A 512 3.59 0.15 10.26
C VAL A 512 2.69 -1.04 10.52
N VAL A 513 2.75 -2.04 9.67
CA VAL A 513 1.92 -3.24 9.77
C VAL A 513 2.81 -4.48 9.71
N ASP A 514 2.69 -5.38 10.68
CA ASP A 514 3.46 -6.61 10.71
C ASP A 514 3.05 -7.58 9.62
N LEU A 515 1.75 -7.82 9.48
CA LEU A 515 1.15 -8.68 8.46
C LEU A 515 0.21 -7.87 7.58
N GLY A 516 0.70 -7.49 6.41
CA GLY A 516 -0.11 -6.73 5.47
C GLY A 516 0.49 -6.79 4.10
N ASN A 517 -0.37 -6.79 3.09
CA ASN A 517 0.05 -6.58 1.74
C ASN A 517 0.22 -5.06 1.53
N PRO A 518 1.29 -4.59 0.89
CA PRO A 518 1.41 -3.17 0.48
C PRO A 518 0.24 -2.69 -0.37
N ALA A 519 -0.62 -3.60 -0.80
CA ALA A 519 -1.73 -3.38 -1.69
C ALA A 519 -3.11 -3.41 -0.95
N ASP A 520 -3.14 -3.65 0.36
CA ASP A 520 -4.40 -3.70 1.12
C ASP A 520 -5.08 -2.32 1.26
N HIS A 521 -6.37 -2.31 1.62
CA HIS A 521 -7.18 -1.09 1.77
C HIS A 521 -6.50 -0.03 2.65
N LEU A 522 -5.90 -0.44 3.77
CA LEU A 522 -5.19 0.48 4.67
C LEU A 522 -3.98 1.15 4.00
N ALA A 523 -3.29 0.44 3.10
CA ALA A 523 -2.20 1.00 2.30
C ALA A 523 -2.71 2.01 1.27
N CYS A 524 -3.87 1.76 0.63
CA CYS A 524 -4.50 2.74 -0.25
C CYS A 524 -4.88 4.02 0.50
N VAL A 525 -5.41 3.89 1.72
CA VAL A 525 -5.74 5.02 2.58
C VAL A 525 -4.48 5.78 3.00
N ALA A 526 -3.41 5.07 3.41
CA ALA A 526 -2.12 5.70 3.69
C ALA A 526 -1.59 6.50 2.48
N ARG A 527 -1.69 5.98 1.26
CA ARG A 527 -1.33 6.72 0.03
C ARG A 527 -2.23 7.93 -0.22
N GLU A 528 -3.54 7.79 -0.04
CA GLU A 528 -4.52 8.89 -0.18
C GLU A 528 -4.17 10.08 0.71
N TYR A 529 -3.80 9.81 1.96
CA TYR A 529 -3.39 10.84 2.92
C TYR A 529 -1.89 11.15 2.88
N SER A 530 -1.14 10.57 1.92
CA SER A 530 0.32 10.74 1.79
C SER A 530 1.07 10.44 3.09
N ARG A 531 0.61 9.44 3.84
CA ARG A 531 1.25 8.95 5.06
C ARG A 531 2.23 7.83 4.72
N PRO A 532 3.52 7.94 5.09
CA PRO A 532 4.47 6.84 4.98
C PRO A 532 3.94 5.57 5.63
N MET A 533 4.06 4.45 4.92
CA MET A 533 3.59 3.15 5.42
C MET A 533 4.49 1.99 5.04
N LEU A 534 4.81 1.17 6.04
CA LEU A 534 5.42 -0.15 5.86
C LEU A 534 4.41 -1.26 6.17
N THR A 535 4.38 -2.28 5.32
CA THR A 535 3.63 -3.52 5.56
C THR A 535 4.58 -4.71 5.55
N GLY A 536 4.18 -5.85 6.13
CA GLY A 536 5.07 -7.02 6.18
C GLY A 536 6.29 -6.80 7.07
N ALA A 537 6.21 -5.90 8.06
CA ALA A 537 7.31 -5.62 8.99
C ALA A 537 7.62 -6.82 9.90
N GLY A 538 6.70 -7.79 9.99
CA GLY A 538 6.82 -9.09 10.66
C GLY A 538 6.80 -9.05 12.19
N LYS A 539 7.50 -8.09 12.82
CA LYS A 539 7.68 -8.06 14.28
C LYS A 539 7.76 -6.64 14.88
N ALA A 540 7.31 -5.62 14.19
CA ALA A 540 7.22 -4.25 14.68
C ALA A 540 6.35 -4.14 15.94
N THR A 541 5.24 -4.86 16.05
CA THR A 541 4.40 -4.87 17.28
C THR A 541 5.12 -5.44 18.50
N GLN A 542 6.11 -6.31 18.29
CA GLN A 542 6.92 -6.94 19.34
C GLN A 542 8.22 -6.17 19.62
N THR A 543 8.76 -5.47 18.62
CA THR A 543 10.06 -4.80 18.68
C THR A 543 9.93 -3.35 19.16
N LEU A 544 8.88 -2.65 18.75
CA LEU A 544 8.66 -1.25 19.09
C LEU A 544 7.87 -1.13 20.38
N GLN A 545 8.24 -0.17 21.22
CA GLN A 545 7.56 0.07 22.50
C GLN A 545 6.58 1.22 22.37
N ASP A 546 5.41 1.09 23.02
CA ASP A 546 4.42 2.15 23.06
C ASP A 546 5.02 3.43 23.68
N GLY A 547 4.76 4.58 23.04
CA GLY A 547 5.29 5.86 23.48
C GLY A 547 6.74 6.16 23.06
N GLN A 548 7.44 5.24 22.38
CA GLN A 548 8.81 5.44 21.88
C GLN A 548 8.83 6.36 20.65
N TRP A 549 9.80 7.27 20.56
CA TRP A 549 9.99 8.10 19.37
C TRP A 549 10.85 7.40 18.32
N VAL A 550 10.31 7.29 17.10
CA VAL A 550 10.99 6.64 15.99
C VAL A 550 10.88 7.46 14.71
N ILE A 551 11.79 7.17 13.78
CA ILE A 551 11.74 7.65 12.41
C ILE A 551 11.34 6.45 11.56
N LEU A 552 10.18 6.55 10.92
CA LEU A 552 9.75 5.58 9.91
C LEU A 552 10.26 6.05 8.55
N ASP A 553 11.09 5.23 7.92
CA ASP A 553 11.56 5.41 6.55
C ASP A 553 10.96 4.30 5.69
N ALA A 554 9.80 4.59 5.10
CA ALA A 554 9.08 3.62 4.30
C ALA A 554 9.83 3.32 2.99
N ASP A 555 10.48 4.33 2.40
CA ASP A 555 11.26 4.20 1.17
C ASP A 555 12.40 3.18 1.30
N MET A 556 13.03 3.14 2.47
CA MET A 556 14.15 2.24 2.75
C MET A 556 13.76 0.97 3.52
N ALA A 557 12.48 0.80 3.84
CA ALA A 557 11.98 -0.29 4.69
C ALA A 557 12.72 -0.39 6.04
N MET A 558 12.81 0.73 6.74
CA MET A 558 13.49 0.82 8.03
C MET A 558 12.73 1.65 9.06
N ILE A 559 12.96 1.31 10.32
CA ILE A 559 12.52 2.08 11.48
C ILE A 559 13.76 2.37 12.33
N LEU A 560 14.03 3.64 12.54
CA LEU A 560 15.21 4.13 13.29
C LEU A 560 14.75 4.72 14.61
N LYS A 561 15.61 4.68 15.62
CA LYS A 561 15.39 5.45 16.85
C LYS A 561 15.52 6.94 16.54
N ALA A 562 14.55 7.75 16.97
CA ALA A 562 14.62 9.19 16.76
C ALA A 562 15.55 9.85 17.80
N PRO A 563 16.59 10.60 17.39
CA PRO A 563 17.38 11.44 18.30
C PRO A 563 16.54 12.54 18.95
N GLU A 564 16.96 13.01 20.12
CA GLU A 564 16.22 14.01 20.90
C GLU A 564 16.02 15.33 20.16
N GLU A 565 17.02 15.79 19.41
CA GLU A 565 16.91 17.01 18.61
C GLU A 565 15.84 16.89 17.49
N VAL A 566 15.60 15.69 16.97
CA VAL A 566 14.67 15.43 15.87
C VAL A 566 13.23 15.41 16.37
N TRP A 567 12.94 14.69 17.46
CA TRP A 567 11.57 14.60 17.95
C TRP A 567 11.14 15.83 18.76
N SER A 568 12.07 16.52 19.44
CA SER A 568 11.77 17.79 20.13
C SER A 568 11.33 18.90 19.17
N ALA A 569 11.98 19.01 18.00
CA ALA A 569 11.58 19.92 16.94
C ALA A 569 10.20 19.58 16.34
N ALA A 570 9.94 18.28 16.11
CA ALA A 570 8.63 17.81 15.63
C ALA A 570 7.49 18.11 16.61
N ARG A 571 7.78 18.09 17.92
CA ARG A 571 6.82 18.44 18.98
C ARG A 571 6.53 19.95 19.05
N LEU A 572 7.54 20.79 18.82
CA LEU A 572 7.43 22.25 18.88
C LEU A 572 6.82 22.88 17.61
N GLY A 573 6.97 22.24 16.45
CA GLY A 573 6.44 22.73 15.16
C GLY A 573 4.91 22.66 15.00
N ASN A 574 4.21 21.96 15.90
CA ASN A 574 2.76 21.73 15.84
C ASN A 574 1.97 22.58 16.87
N ALA A 575 2.30 23.86 17.02
CA ALA A 575 1.31 24.82 17.53
C ALA A 575 0.22 24.99 16.44
N PRO A 576 -1.09 24.94 16.79
CA PRO A 576 -2.15 24.93 15.79
C PRO A 576 -2.17 26.25 15.02
N SER A 577 -1.65 26.26 13.79
CA SER A 577 -1.93 27.33 12.84
C SER A 577 -3.31 27.07 12.22
N GLU A 578 -4.32 27.83 12.62
CA GLU A 578 -5.67 27.83 12.03
C GLU A 578 -5.75 28.34 10.57
N GLY A 579 -4.63 28.47 9.86
CA GLY A 579 -4.58 29.00 8.50
C GLY A 579 -4.29 27.94 7.45
N ARG A 580 -5.21 27.76 6.50
CA ARG A 580 -5.10 26.99 5.24
C ARG A 580 -5.19 25.46 5.35
N ARG A 581 -6.41 24.99 5.62
CA ARG A 581 -6.97 23.83 4.88
C ARG A 581 -7.40 24.29 3.49
N THR A 582 -6.46 24.53 2.58
CA THR A 582 -6.77 24.55 1.15
C THR A 582 -6.85 23.11 0.67
N LYS A 583 -8.07 22.60 0.47
CA LYS A 583 -8.29 21.38 -0.32
C LYS A 583 -7.57 21.56 -1.67
N PRO A 584 -6.82 20.56 -2.17
CA PRO A 584 -6.23 20.61 -3.50
C PRO A 584 -7.30 20.96 -4.54
N SER A 585 -6.98 21.85 -5.47
CA SER A 585 -7.88 22.49 -6.44
C SER A 585 -8.90 21.55 -7.08
N ASP A 586 -10.18 21.91 -6.95
CA ASP A 586 -11.38 21.11 -7.23
C ASP A 586 -11.85 21.17 -8.71
N ALA A 587 -11.01 21.65 -9.63
CA ALA A 587 -11.45 21.93 -11.01
C ALA A 587 -11.44 20.71 -11.95
N SER A 588 -10.61 19.69 -11.70
CA SER A 588 -10.53 18.45 -12.52
C SER A 588 -11.23 17.24 -11.91
N ARG A 589 -11.66 17.33 -10.64
CA ARG A 589 -12.19 16.21 -9.82
C ARG A 589 -13.68 15.86 -9.95
N PRO A 590 -14.62 16.64 -10.51
CA PRO A 590 -16.04 16.28 -10.45
C PRO A 590 -16.37 14.93 -11.13
N LYS A 591 -15.67 14.58 -12.20
CA LYS A 591 -15.94 13.38 -13.01
C LYS A 591 -15.20 12.13 -12.51
N THR A 592 -13.93 12.25 -12.13
CA THR A 592 -13.20 11.15 -11.46
C THR A 592 -13.85 10.79 -10.12
N THR A 593 -14.41 11.78 -9.40
CA THR A 593 -15.19 11.53 -8.18
C THR A 593 -16.48 10.74 -8.46
N ARG A 594 -17.13 10.93 -9.61
CA ARG A 594 -18.33 10.16 -9.99
C ARG A 594 -17.97 8.72 -10.33
N LEU A 595 -16.91 8.52 -11.11
CA LEU A 595 -16.41 7.19 -11.42
C LEU A 595 -16.03 6.42 -10.13
N ARG A 596 -15.30 7.08 -9.22
CA ARG A 596 -14.98 6.52 -7.90
C ARG A 596 -16.22 6.15 -7.08
N LYS A 597 -17.24 7.01 -7.06
CA LYS A 597 -18.50 6.73 -6.34
C LYS A 597 -19.23 5.47 -6.83
N LEU A 598 -19.05 5.06 -8.08
CA LEU A 598 -19.66 3.85 -8.64
C LEU A 598 -18.82 2.59 -8.37
N ILE A 599 -17.57 2.74 -7.93
CA ILE A 599 -16.61 1.63 -7.80
C ILE A 599 -16.24 1.39 -6.34
N GLU A 600 -15.79 2.42 -5.61
CA GLU A 600 -15.07 2.31 -4.33
C GLU A 600 -15.93 2.18 -3.06
N PRO A 601 -17.09 2.87 -2.90
CA PRO A 601 -17.81 2.89 -1.63
C PRO A 601 -18.22 1.48 -1.19
N LEU A 602 -17.97 1.15 0.08
CA LEU A 602 -18.50 -0.05 0.72
C LEU A 602 -19.60 0.34 1.70
N ASN A 603 -20.84 0.31 1.25
CA ASN A 603 -22.01 0.62 2.06
C ASN A 603 -22.53 -0.65 2.77
N LEU A 604 -22.34 -1.81 2.15
CA LEU A 604 -22.75 -3.13 2.66
C LEU A 604 -21.77 -3.68 3.72
N THR A 605 -21.73 -3.03 4.88
CA THR A 605 -20.79 -3.37 5.97
C THR A 605 -21.32 -4.44 6.93
N ASP A 606 -22.64 -4.49 7.17
CA ASP A 606 -23.28 -5.49 8.04
C ASP A 606 -23.98 -6.57 7.21
N ALA A 607 -23.32 -7.72 7.06
CA ALA A 607 -23.80 -8.92 6.36
C ALA A 607 -25.14 -9.49 6.87
N TYR A 608 -25.52 -9.17 8.11
CA TYR A 608 -26.70 -9.75 8.77
C TYR A 608 -27.77 -8.70 9.10
N GLY A 609 -27.53 -7.44 8.70
CA GLY A 609 -28.47 -6.34 8.84
C GLY A 609 -29.56 -6.39 7.78
N PRO A 610 -30.72 -5.75 8.02
CA PRO A 610 -31.84 -5.70 7.06
C PRO A 610 -31.48 -4.94 5.77
N THR A 611 -30.39 -4.18 5.78
CA THR A 611 -29.87 -3.43 4.63
C THR A 611 -28.93 -4.25 3.75
N PHE A 612 -28.61 -5.50 4.11
CA PHE A 612 -27.75 -6.37 3.28
C PHE A 612 -28.53 -7.02 2.13
N SER A 613 -28.76 -6.26 1.07
CA SER A 613 -29.59 -6.70 -0.07
C SER A 613 -29.04 -6.24 -1.42
N ILE A 614 -29.47 -6.91 -2.50
CA ILE A 614 -29.08 -6.58 -3.89
C ILE A 614 -29.49 -5.14 -4.24
N GLN A 615 -30.58 -4.63 -3.66
CA GLN A 615 -31.10 -3.29 -3.91
C GLN A 615 -30.21 -2.18 -3.37
N GLU A 616 -29.45 -2.48 -2.31
CA GLU A 616 -28.52 -1.54 -1.67
C GLU A 616 -27.12 -1.62 -2.29
N CYS A 617 -26.90 -2.45 -3.31
CA CYS A 617 -25.64 -2.50 -4.05
C CYS A 617 -25.48 -1.25 -4.94
N GLY A 618 -24.89 -0.20 -4.38
CA GLY A 618 -24.68 1.08 -5.07
C GLY A 618 -23.33 1.20 -5.81
N SER A 619 -22.42 0.26 -5.60
CA SER A 619 -21.07 0.26 -6.18
C SER A 619 -20.60 -1.13 -6.62
N LEU A 620 -19.50 -1.21 -7.38
CA LEU A 620 -18.84 -2.50 -7.64
C LEU A 620 -18.30 -3.15 -6.36
N HIS A 621 -17.78 -2.39 -5.41
CA HIS A 621 -17.28 -2.93 -4.14
C HIS A 621 -18.41 -3.57 -3.32
N ASP A 622 -19.58 -2.93 -3.28
CA ASP A 622 -20.80 -3.44 -2.68
C ASP A 622 -21.23 -4.78 -3.34
N LEU A 623 -21.15 -4.84 -4.67
CA LEU A 623 -21.44 -6.06 -5.42
C LEU A 623 -20.44 -7.19 -5.13
N ILE A 624 -19.14 -6.88 -5.06
CA ILE A 624 -18.07 -7.83 -4.67
C ILE A 624 -18.33 -8.35 -3.25
N ARG A 625 -18.64 -7.46 -2.31
CA ARG A 625 -18.94 -7.82 -0.91
C ARG A 625 -20.17 -8.71 -0.79
N TYR A 626 -21.27 -8.34 -1.45
CA TYR A 626 -22.50 -9.11 -1.45
C TYR A 626 -22.28 -10.50 -2.05
N THR A 627 -21.59 -10.58 -3.19
CA THR A 627 -21.31 -11.86 -3.86
C THR A 627 -20.44 -12.77 -3.00
N HIS A 628 -19.41 -12.23 -2.35
CA HIS A 628 -18.57 -12.97 -1.41
C HIS A 628 -19.38 -13.54 -0.24
N GLU A 629 -20.13 -12.72 0.48
CA GLU A 629 -20.87 -13.16 1.67
C GLU A 629 -21.95 -14.19 1.29
N MET A 630 -22.70 -13.96 0.21
CA MET A 630 -23.72 -14.91 -0.24
C MET A 630 -23.12 -16.21 -0.77
N ALA A 631 -21.92 -16.18 -1.37
CA ALA A 631 -21.23 -17.40 -1.78
C ALA A 631 -20.83 -18.25 -0.55
N VAL A 632 -20.36 -17.59 0.51
CA VAL A 632 -20.08 -18.22 1.80
C VAL A 632 -21.36 -18.81 2.41
N LEU A 633 -22.48 -18.08 2.40
CA LEU A 633 -23.78 -18.61 2.87
C LEU A 633 -24.33 -19.75 2.01
N ALA A 634 -24.16 -19.70 0.68
CA ALA A 634 -24.59 -20.75 -0.23
C ALA A 634 -23.83 -22.07 0.01
N MET A 635 -22.56 -21.98 0.39
CA MET A 635 -21.80 -23.13 0.85
C MET A 635 -22.35 -23.71 2.17
N PHE A 636 -22.84 -22.86 3.09
CA PHE A 636 -23.49 -23.33 4.33
C PHE A 636 -24.82 -24.05 4.09
N GLN A 637 -25.65 -23.54 3.19
CA GLN A 637 -26.93 -24.18 2.85
C GLN A 637 -26.71 -25.49 2.11
N THR A 638 -25.71 -25.54 1.21
CA THR A 638 -25.30 -26.79 0.57
C THR A 638 -24.88 -27.82 1.64
N GLY A 639 -24.20 -27.39 2.71
CA GLY A 639 -23.90 -28.20 3.88
C GLY A 639 -25.11 -28.88 4.53
N ASP A 640 -26.22 -28.16 4.65
CA ASP A 640 -27.47 -28.69 5.24
C ASP A 640 -28.20 -29.63 4.29
N ASP A 641 -28.27 -29.29 2.99
CA ASP A 641 -28.89 -30.13 1.95
C ASP A 641 -28.16 -31.48 1.83
N ILE A 642 -26.83 -31.52 2.08
CA ILE A 642 -26.03 -32.74 2.15
C ILE A 642 -26.49 -33.64 3.30
N VAL A 643 -26.75 -33.06 4.49
CA VAL A 643 -27.19 -33.78 5.69
C VAL A 643 -28.54 -34.46 5.46
N GLU A 644 -29.43 -33.84 4.69
CA GLU A 644 -30.73 -34.41 4.34
C GLU A 644 -30.68 -35.41 3.17
N SER A 645 -29.72 -35.26 2.24
CA SER A 645 -29.74 -35.97 0.94
C SER A 645 -28.72 -37.11 0.77
N ALA A 646 -27.66 -37.18 1.60
CA ALA A 646 -26.49 -38.03 1.34
C ALA A 646 -25.97 -38.82 2.56
N GLU A 647 -26.80 -39.70 3.13
CA GLU A 647 -26.46 -40.60 4.25
C GLU A 647 -25.15 -41.42 4.08
N VAL A 648 -24.73 -41.69 2.83
CA VAL A 648 -23.61 -42.60 2.51
C VAL A 648 -22.22 -41.92 2.56
N LEU A 649 -22.16 -40.59 2.43
CA LEU A 649 -20.90 -39.81 2.48
C LEU A 649 -20.62 -39.26 3.88
N ILE A 650 -21.68 -39.07 4.65
CA ILE A 650 -21.63 -38.60 6.02
C ILE A 650 -21.06 -39.70 6.91
N ARG A 651 -20.12 -39.32 7.76
CA ARG A 651 -19.58 -40.17 8.82
C ARG A 651 -19.91 -39.56 10.16
N ARG A 652 -20.55 -40.30 11.05
CA ARG A 652 -20.78 -39.86 12.42
C ARG A 652 -19.53 -40.15 13.23
N LEU A 653 -18.96 -39.12 13.85
CA LEU A 653 -17.89 -39.33 14.82
C LEU A 653 -18.47 -40.03 16.05
N ASP A 654 -17.92 -41.20 16.41
CA ASP A 654 -18.39 -41.95 17.58
C ASP A 654 -17.95 -41.24 18.87
N GLY A 655 -18.92 -40.97 19.75
CA GLY A 655 -18.82 -39.89 20.71
C GLY A 655 -18.12 -40.24 22.04
N VAL A 656 -17.34 -39.28 22.54
CA VAL A 656 -16.89 -39.16 23.95
C VAL A 656 -17.56 -37.94 24.64
N VAL A 657 -18.10 -36.99 23.86
CA VAL A 657 -18.83 -35.79 24.32
C VAL A 657 -20.30 -35.83 23.86
N PRO A 658 -21.26 -35.17 24.55
CA PRO A 658 -22.70 -35.24 24.26
C PRO A 658 -23.12 -34.35 23.08
N LEU A 659 -22.26 -34.24 22.06
CA LEU A 659 -22.55 -33.57 20.80
C LEU A 659 -22.37 -34.56 19.65
N HIS A 660 -23.27 -34.51 18.66
CA HIS A 660 -23.17 -35.34 17.47
C HIS A 660 -22.53 -34.54 16.35
N PHE A 661 -21.37 -35.00 15.87
CA PHE A 661 -20.65 -34.41 14.74
C PHE A 661 -20.69 -35.33 13.53
N LEU A 662 -21.12 -34.76 12.40
CA LEU A 662 -21.07 -35.34 11.09
C LEU A 662 -19.78 -34.90 10.39
N ILE A 663 -19.02 -35.85 9.86
CA ILE A 663 -17.78 -35.60 9.14
C ILE A 663 -18.02 -35.87 7.67
N ILE A 664 -17.60 -34.91 6.85
CA ILE A 664 -17.63 -34.98 5.39
C ILE A 664 -16.18 -34.88 4.91
N ASP A 665 -15.63 -35.99 4.42
CA ASP A 665 -14.27 -36.04 3.88
C ASP A 665 -14.27 -35.57 2.42
N LEU A 666 -13.61 -34.44 2.15
CA LEU A 666 -13.45 -33.88 0.81
C LEU A 666 -12.23 -34.47 0.09
N GLY A 667 -11.36 -35.19 0.81
CA GLY A 667 -10.19 -35.87 0.27
C GLY A 667 -9.07 -36.03 1.31
N GLY A 668 -8.74 -37.27 1.65
CA GLY A 668 -7.58 -37.62 2.46
C GLY A 668 -7.67 -37.24 3.94
N GLY A 669 -8.83 -36.79 4.42
CA GLY A 669 -9.08 -36.45 5.82
C GLY A 669 -9.40 -37.67 6.70
N ILE A 670 -9.82 -38.80 6.13
CA ILE A 670 -10.10 -40.06 6.82
C ILE A 670 -9.22 -41.19 6.28
N ALA A 671 -8.79 -42.11 7.16
CA ALA A 671 -7.98 -43.26 6.79
C ALA A 671 -8.67 -44.18 5.75
N PRO A 672 -7.95 -44.66 4.72
CA PRO A 672 -8.49 -45.58 3.71
C PRO A 672 -8.96 -46.89 4.37
N GLY A 673 -10.24 -47.25 4.18
CA GLY A 673 -10.78 -48.53 4.65
C GLY A 673 -11.87 -48.43 5.74
N SER A 674 -12.11 -47.25 6.33
CA SER A 674 -13.24 -47.03 7.24
C SER A 674 -14.57 -47.00 6.46
N LYS A 675 -15.21 -48.18 6.34
CA LYS A 675 -16.45 -48.39 5.56
C LYS A 675 -17.73 -48.23 6.39
N THR A 676 -17.61 -47.92 7.68
CA THR A 676 -18.73 -47.81 8.62
C THR A 676 -19.24 -46.37 8.71
N PHE A 677 -20.55 -46.21 8.94
CA PHE A 677 -21.16 -44.88 9.19
C PHE A 677 -20.55 -44.20 10.42
N LYS A 678 -20.14 -44.98 11.42
CA LYS A 678 -19.38 -44.51 12.58
C LYS A 678 -17.88 -44.49 12.28
N VAL A 679 -17.22 -43.39 12.58
CA VAL A 679 -15.78 -43.18 12.47
C VAL A 679 -15.24 -42.86 13.85
N ARG A 680 -14.11 -43.48 14.22
CA ARG A 680 -13.44 -43.20 15.49
C ARG A 680 -12.41 -42.10 15.28
N LEU A 681 -12.02 -41.41 16.36
CA LEU A 681 -11.03 -40.35 16.25
C LEU A 681 -9.69 -40.83 15.69
N GLU A 682 -9.31 -42.10 15.96
CA GLU A 682 -8.11 -42.74 15.41
C GLU A 682 -8.13 -42.94 13.88
N ASP A 683 -9.31 -42.89 13.27
CA ASP A 683 -9.47 -43.02 11.82
C ASP A 683 -9.35 -41.64 11.10
N ILE A 684 -9.25 -40.53 11.84
CA ILE A 684 -9.12 -39.17 11.29
C ILE A 684 -7.64 -38.87 11.02
N LEU A 685 -7.32 -38.42 9.82
CA LEU A 685 -5.97 -38.02 9.38
C LEU A 685 -5.80 -36.50 9.21
N SER A 686 -6.90 -35.74 9.27
CA SER A 686 -6.88 -34.28 9.20
C SER A 686 -6.16 -33.69 10.41
N VAL A 687 -5.01 -33.05 10.17
CA VAL A 687 -4.21 -32.38 11.21
C VAL A 687 -5.03 -31.34 11.98
N PRO A 688 -5.71 -30.37 11.33
CA PRO A 688 -6.46 -29.36 12.06
C PRO A 688 -7.65 -29.94 12.85
N MET A 689 -8.32 -30.97 12.33
CA MET A 689 -9.41 -31.66 13.04
C MET A 689 -8.92 -32.34 14.31
N LEU A 690 -7.81 -33.08 14.23
CA LEU A 690 -7.22 -33.77 15.39
C LEU A 690 -6.77 -32.77 16.46
N ALA A 691 -6.13 -31.66 16.06
CA ALA A 691 -5.70 -30.61 16.97
C ALA A 691 -6.90 -30.00 17.72
N LEU A 692 -7.96 -29.62 17.00
CA LEU A 692 -9.17 -29.09 17.62
C LEU A 692 -9.81 -30.10 18.59
N TRP A 693 -9.86 -31.39 18.23
CA TRP A 693 -10.45 -32.43 19.07
C TRP A 693 -9.64 -32.75 20.32
N ARG A 694 -8.30 -32.66 20.28
CA ARG A 694 -7.46 -32.74 21.49
C ARG A 694 -7.89 -31.67 22.50
N GLY A 695 -8.24 -30.48 22.03
CA GLY A 695 -8.79 -29.40 22.85
C GLY A 695 -10.15 -29.76 23.45
N VAL A 696 -11.09 -30.19 22.62
CA VAL A 696 -12.45 -30.59 23.03
C VAL A 696 -12.44 -31.70 24.09
N LEU A 697 -11.49 -32.63 23.99
CA LEU A 697 -11.34 -33.77 24.91
C LEU A 697 -10.52 -33.45 26.17
N THR A 698 -10.18 -32.19 26.42
CA THR A 698 -9.41 -31.80 27.62
C THR A 698 -10.17 -32.21 28.89
N PRO A 699 -9.55 -32.96 29.81
CA PRO A 699 -10.17 -33.35 31.08
C PRO A 699 -10.60 -32.12 31.90
N GLY A 700 -11.75 -32.23 32.58
CA GLY A 700 -12.29 -31.16 33.43
C GLY A 700 -13.26 -30.20 32.72
N LEU A 701 -13.38 -30.26 31.39
CA LEU A 701 -14.40 -29.51 30.66
C LEU A 701 -15.82 -30.00 31.00
N ARG A 702 -16.74 -29.07 31.20
CA ARG A 702 -18.13 -29.31 31.67
C ARG A 702 -19.07 -29.84 30.59
N TRP A 703 -18.65 -30.82 29.79
CA TRP A 703 -19.48 -31.37 28.70
C TRP A 703 -20.77 -32.05 29.19
N ASN A 704 -20.73 -32.72 30.34
CA ASN A 704 -21.84 -33.52 30.89
C ASN A 704 -22.46 -32.93 32.18
N LEU A 705 -22.17 -31.67 32.50
CA LEU A 705 -22.68 -31.02 33.71
C LEU A 705 -23.84 -30.08 33.36
N PRO A 706 -24.91 -30.03 34.19
CA PRO A 706 -25.99 -29.07 34.00
C PRO A 706 -25.49 -27.62 34.17
N PRO A 707 -26.19 -26.62 33.59
CA PRO A 707 -25.82 -25.22 33.75
C PRO A 707 -25.71 -24.81 35.22
N PRO A 708 -24.76 -23.93 35.56
CA PRO A 708 -24.63 -23.39 36.92
C PRO A 708 -25.84 -22.49 37.25
N THR A 709 -26.69 -22.98 38.17
CA THR A 709 -27.84 -22.34 38.84
C THR A 709 -29.20 -22.28 38.12
N SER A 710 -30.23 -22.40 38.96
CA SER A 710 -31.64 -22.70 38.74
C SER A 710 -32.45 -21.62 38.01
N GLY A 711 -32.95 -21.94 36.82
CA GLY A 711 -33.82 -21.05 36.04
C GLY A 711 -34.55 -21.75 34.89
N VAL A 712 -35.11 -22.93 35.15
CA VAL A 712 -35.79 -23.79 34.14
C VAL A 712 -36.97 -23.07 33.45
N SER A 713 -37.52 -22.01 34.07
CA SER A 713 -38.65 -21.24 33.53
C SER A 713 -38.36 -20.39 32.29
N GLY A 714 -37.10 -19.97 32.06
CA GLY A 714 -36.75 -19.08 30.94
C GLY A 714 -36.36 -19.81 29.64
N LEU A 715 -35.96 -21.08 29.75
CA LEU A 715 -35.46 -21.89 28.64
C LEU A 715 -36.60 -22.54 27.83
N LEU A 716 -37.72 -22.88 28.49
CA LEU A 716 -38.90 -23.51 27.88
C LEU A 716 -39.71 -22.58 26.98
N SER A 717 -39.79 -21.28 27.30
CA SER A 717 -40.60 -20.32 26.54
C SER A 717 -39.97 -19.92 25.20
N ARG A 718 -38.64 -19.97 25.07
CA ARG A 718 -37.92 -19.62 23.84
C ARG A 718 -37.82 -20.73 22.81
N SER A 719 -37.87 -22.01 23.23
CA SER A 719 -37.92 -23.13 22.27
C SER A 719 -39.18 -23.09 21.38
N MET A 720 -40.25 -22.42 21.83
CA MET A 720 -41.47 -22.20 21.04
C MET A 720 -41.40 -20.95 20.14
N LEU A 721 -40.53 -19.98 20.45
CA LEU A 721 -40.37 -18.73 19.69
C LEU A 721 -39.26 -18.81 18.62
N ASP A 722 -38.37 -19.79 18.70
CA ASP A 722 -37.21 -19.96 17.80
C ASP A 722 -37.56 -20.65 16.45
N ALA A 723 -38.84 -20.98 16.24
CA ALA A 723 -39.34 -21.61 15.01
C ALA A 723 -39.24 -20.72 13.75
N GLY A 724 -39.03 -19.41 13.93
CA GLY A 724 -38.85 -18.44 12.85
C GLY A 724 -37.40 -18.03 12.58
N SER A 725 -36.42 -18.59 13.30
CA SER A 725 -35.00 -18.37 12.99
C SER A 725 -34.58 -19.26 11.80
N ALA A 726 -33.57 -18.85 11.03
CA ALA A 726 -33.11 -19.59 9.85
C ALA A 726 -32.69 -21.06 10.15
N ARG A 727 -32.53 -21.44 11.43
CA ARG A 727 -32.29 -22.81 11.89
C ARG A 727 -32.92 -23.06 13.28
N PRO A 728 -34.00 -23.84 13.43
CA PRO A 728 -34.59 -24.21 14.72
C PRO A 728 -33.66 -25.08 15.60
N ILE A 729 -34.00 -25.21 16.89
CA ILE A 729 -33.31 -26.07 17.87
C ILE A 729 -33.34 -27.54 17.40
N GLY A 730 -32.16 -28.17 17.22
CA GLY A 730 -32.03 -29.60 16.87
C GLY A 730 -31.24 -29.97 15.60
N GLN A 731 -30.67 -29.01 14.85
CA GLN A 731 -29.83 -29.31 13.67
C GLN A 731 -28.43 -29.83 14.04
N GLN A 732 -27.85 -30.67 13.17
CA GLN A 732 -26.62 -31.45 13.44
C GLN A 732 -25.34 -30.63 13.26
N ASN A 733 -24.33 -30.86 14.12
CA ASN A 733 -23.00 -30.28 13.93
C ASN A 733 -22.27 -31.01 12.80
N TYR A 734 -21.50 -30.31 11.98
CA TYR A 734 -20.73 -30.93 10.91
C TYR A 734 -19.32 -30.35 10.74
N ALA A 735 -18.41 -31.17 10.23
CA ALA A 735 -17.04 -30.84 9.91
C ALA A 735 -16.71 -31.30 8.48
N LEU A 736 -16.27 -30.37 7.64
CA LEU A 736 -15.69 -30.65 6.33
C LEU A 736 -14.17 -30.73 6.51
N ILE A 737 -13.56 -31.83 6.08
CA ILE A 737 -12.13 -32.05 6.29
C ILE A 737 -11.40 -32.51 5.02
N THR A 738 -10.16 -32.06 4.89
CA THR A 738 -9.09 -32.71 4.11
C THR A 738 -7.94 -33.04 5.05
N ARG A 739 -6.76 -33.45 4.53
CA ARG A 739 -5.58 -33.72 5.35
C ARG A 739 -5.07 -32.51 6.15
N ASP A 740 -5.21 -31.32 5.59
CA ASP A 740 -4.64 -30.04 6.07
C ASP A 740 -5.69 -28.93 6.25
N TYR A 741 -6.96 -29.19 5.94
CA TYR A 741 -8.05 -28.22 6.08
C TYR A 741 -9.18 -28.74 6.95
N LEU A 742 -9.79 -27.82 7.71
CA LEU A 742 -10.97 -28.03 8.53
C LEU A 742 -11.92 -26.85 8.37
N ASN A 743 -13.18 -27.14 8.07
CA ASN A 743 -14.28 -26.21 8.28
C ASN A 743 -15.32 -26.85 9.21
N LEU A 744 -15.34 -26.41 10.46
CA LEU A 744 -16.25 -26.85 11.50
C LEU A 744 -17.39 -25.85 11.65
N ASN A 745 -18.61 -26.37 11.63
CA ASN A 745 -19.81 -25.65 12.05
C ASN A 745 -20.44 -26.39 13.23
N ALA A 746 -20.41 -25.74 14.39
CA ALA A 746 -20.89 -26.30 15.64
C ALA A 746 -21.94 -25.39 16.28
N ARG A 747 -23.12 -25.95 16.55
CA ARG A 747 -24.08 -25.37 17.48
C ARG A 747 -23.95 -26.07 18.83
N VAL A 748 -23.35 -25.37 19.77
CA VAL A 748 -23.15 -25.87 21.14
C VAL A 748 -24.28 -25.28 22.00
N ASP A 749 -25.33 -26.07 22.22
CA ASP A 749 -26.57 -25.65 22.88
C ASP A 749 -27.23 -24.44 22.18
N TYR A 750 -27.17 -23.25 22.78
CA TYR A 750 -27.82 -22.02 22.29
C TYR A 750 -26.88 -21.10 21.50
N HIS A 751 -25.66 -21.55 21.22
CA HIS A 751 -24.57 -20.74 20.69
C HIS A 751 -24.01 -21.34 19.42
N PHE A 752 -23.67 -20.50 18.45
CA PHE A 752 -23.06 -20.92 17.19
C PHE A 752 -21.57 -20.60 17.22
N ALA A 753 -20.75 -21.59 16.85
CA ALA A 753 -19.33 -21.44 16.67
C ALA A 753 -18.90 -22.03 15.33
N MET A 754 -18.02 -21.30 14.66
CA MET A 754 -17.42 -21.70 13.40
C MET A 754 -15.90 -21.62 13.52
N VAL A 755 -15.24 -22.65 12.99
CA VAL A 755 -13.78 -22.72 12.86
C VAL A 755 -13.45 -23.06 11.42
N ASP A 756 -12.74 -22.17 10.74
CA ASP A 756 -12.18 -22.41 9.42
C ASP A 756 -10.66 -22.34 9.53
N ALA A 757 -9.96 -23.41 9.15
CA ALA A 757 -8.54 -23.52 9.39
C ALA A 757 -7.81 -24.31 8.30
N VAL A 758 -6.67 -23.76 7.87
CA VAL A 758 -5.64 -24.48 7.12
C VAL A 758 -4.44 -24.66 8.05
N CYS A 759 -3.96 -25.90 8.16
CA CYS A 759 -2.84 -26.29 9.00
C CYS A 759 -1.97 -27.30 8.23
N GLY A 760 -1.06 -26.75 7.44
CA GLY A 760 -0.10 -27.47 6.60
C GLY A 760 1.35 -27.04 6.85
N MET A 761 2.26 -27.56 6.02
CA MET A 761 3.70 -27.34 6.14
C MET A 761 4.15 -25.94 5.68
N ASN A 762 3.34 -25.24 4.88
CA ASN A 762 3.65 -23.90 4.39
C ASN A 762 3.07 -22.85 5.36
N PRO A 763 3.89 -22.13 6.13
CA PRO A 763 3.38 -21.17 7.11
C PRO A 763 2.51 -20.09 6.49
N ARG A 764 2.77 -19.68 5.24
CA ARG A 764 2.03 -18.61 4.55
C ARG A 764 0.57 -18.96 4.25
N GLU A 765 0.25 -20.25 4.15
CA GLU A 765 -1.11 -20.72 3.86
C GLU A 765 -1.91 -20.99 5.16
N ASN A 766 -1.20 -21.15 6.28
CA ASN A 766 -1.80 -21.49 7.55
C ASN A 766 -2.60 -20.32 8.12
N HIS A 767 -3.84 -20.60 8.49
CA HIS A 767 -4.71 -19.62 9.11
C HIS A 767 -5.76 -20.29 10.00
N ILE A 768 -6.31 -19.51 10.93
CA ILE A 768 -7.52 -19.87 11.66
C ILE A 768 -8.44 -18.66 11.64
N ARG A 769 -9.68 -18.88 11.22
CA ARG A 769 -10.78 -17.93 11.34
C ARG A 769 -11.82 -18.53 12.28
N PHE A 770 -12.07 -17.83 13.36
CA PHE A 770 -13.02 -18.20 14.39
C PHE A 770 -14.17 -17.21 14.40
N ARG A 771 -15.39 -17.72 14.50
CA ARG A 771 -16.59 -16.89 14.68
C ARG A 771 -17.48 -17.50 15.75
N PHE A 772 -18.01 -16.64 16.60
CA PHE A 772 -18.89 -17.03 17.70
C PHE A 772 -20.07 -16.06 17.81
N LYS A 773 -21.30 -16.58 17.95
CA LYS A 773 -22.50 -15.75 18.11
C LYS A 773 -23.63 -16.45 18.87
N GLY A 774 -24.47 -15.66 19.55
CA GLY A 774 -25.80 -16.07 20.01
C GLY A 774 -25.87 -16.40 21.50
N GLY A 775 -27.02 -16.90 21.98
CA GLY A 775 -27.20 -17.45 23.33
C GLY A 775 -28.56 -17.46 23.98
N GLY A 776 -28.69 -18.27 25.04
CA GLY A 776 -29.98 -18.57 25.68
C GLY A 776 -30.51 -17.44 26.58
N THR A 777 -29.67 -16.46 26.88
CA THR A 777 -29.89 -15.44 27.92
C THR A 777 -30.22 -14.05 27.36
N THR A 778 -30.14 -12.99 28.18
CA THR A 778 -30.40 -11.59 27.74
C THR A 778 -29.27 -11.05 26.85
N ALA A 779 -29.52 -9.99 26.06
CA ALA A 779 -28.50 -9.40 25.18
C ALA A 779 -27.23 -9.00 25.95
N VAL A 780 -27.40 -8.38 27.13
CA VAL A 780 -26.31 -7.96 28.01
C VAL A 780 -25.45 -9.14 28.49
N GLN A 781 -26.09 -10.25 28.89
CA GLN A 781 -25.38 -11.45 29.33
C GLN A 781 -24.59 -12.12 28.20
N ARG A 782 -25.14 -12.12 26.98
CA ARG A 782 -24.46 -12.66 25.80
C ARG A 782 -23.28 -11.80 25.39
N GLU A 783 -23.44 -10.48 25.43
CA GLU A 783 -22.36 -9.51 25.17
C GLU A 783 -21.22 -9.66 26.18
N ARG A 784 -21.51 -9.78 27.49
CA ARG A 784 -20.47 -10.05 28.50
C ARG A 784 -19.70 -11.33 28.25
N ARG A 785 -20.35 -12.38 27.76
CA ARG A 785 -19.63 -13.59 27.38
C ARG A 785 -18.81 -13.40 26.09
N ALA A 786 -19.31 -12.62 25.14
CA ALA A 786 -18.52 -12.22 23.97
C ALA A 786 -17.25 -11.47 24.40
N LEU A 787 -17.31 -10.63 25.45
CA LEU A 787 -16.12 -10.00 26.04
C LEU A 787 -15.14 -11.02 26.61
N PHE A 788 -15.61 -11.99 27.40
CA PHE A 788 -14.78 -13.10 27.88
C PHE A 788 -14.07 -13.84 26.74
N ILE A 789 -14.81 -14.19 25.69
CA ILE A 789 -14.27 -14.91 24.54
C ILE A 789 -13.21 -14.06 23.84
N SER A 790 -13.46 -12.75 23.71
CA SER A 790 -12.53 -11.80 23.12
C SER A 790 -11.22 -11.72 23.92
N GLU A 791 -11.30 -11.59 25.25
CA GLU A 791 -10.11 -11.54 26.12
C GLU A 791 -9.25 -12.81 26.00
N VAL A 792 -9.87 -14.00 25.94
CA VAL A 792 -9.14 -15.26 25.75
C VAL A 792 -8.46 -15.30 24.38
N LEU A 793 -9.16 -14.88 23.33
CA LEU A 793 -8.65 -14.90 21.96
C LEU A 793 -7.48 -13.91 21.80
N GLU A 794 -7.62 -12.68 22.30
CA GLU A 794 -6.57 -11.65 22.33
C GLU A 794 -5.32 -12.15 23.08
N ALA A 795 -5.49 -12.75 24.26
CA ALA A 795 -4.39 -13.31 25.04
C ALA A 795 -3.67 -14.49 24.35
N ASN A 796 -4.28 -15.06 23.31
CA ASN A 796 -3.72 -16.12 22.48
C ASN A 796 -3.34 -15.62 21.07
N ASN A 797 -3.05 -14.33 20.92
CA ASN A 797 -2.58 -13.68 19.70
C ASN A 797 -3.57 -13.77 18.51
N PHE A 798 -4.86 -13.94 18.78
CA PHE A 798 -5.86 -13.68 17.74
C PHE A 798 -6.09 -12.19 17.63
N PHE A 799 -6.26 -11.72 16.40
CA PHE A 799 -6.87 -10.41 16.19
C PHE A 799 -8.38 -10.54 16.30
N VAL A 800 -9.00 -9.79 17.20
CA VAL A 800 -10.42 -9.92 17.55
C VAL A 800 -11.22 -8.67 17.18
N ASP A 801 -12.39 -8.88 16.57
CA ASP A 801 -13.45 -7.88 16.43
C ASP A 801 -14.71 -8.38 17.15
N GLN A 802 -15.24 -7.56 18.06
CA GLN A 802 -16.40 -7.88 18.88
C GLN A 802 -17.46 -6.79 18.73
N ARG A 803 -18.67 -7.20 18.33
CA ARG A 803 -19.84 -6.32 18.18
C ARG A 803 -21.06 -6.97 18.84
N GLY A 804 -21.44 -6.45 20.01
CA GLY A 804 -22.52 -7.05 20.81
C GLY A 804 -22.20 -8.50 21.19
N ASP A 805 -23.01 -9.47 20.75
CA ASP A 805 -22.77 -10.89 21.04
C ASP A 805 -22.02 -11.66 19.93
N LEU A 806 -21.61 -10.97 18.87
CA LEU A 806 -20.77 -11.52 17.80
C LEU A 806 -19.30 -11.29 18.11
N VAL A 807 -18.51 -12.35 18.07
CA VAL A 807 -17.04 -12.31 18.08
C VAL A 807 -16.53 -12.93 16.80
N THR A 808 -15.64 -12.23 16.12
CA THR A 808 -14.83 -12.76 15.02
C THR A 808 -13.36 -12.62 15.38
N ALA A 809 -12.58 -13.66 15.10
CA ALA A 809 -11.18 -13.68 15.43
C ALA A 809 -10.37 -14.39 14.36
N THR A 810 -9.20 -13.85 14.06
CA THR A 810 -8.35 -14.35 12.97
C THR A 810 -6.90 -14.44 13.41
N ILE A 811 -6.21 -15.48 12.95
CA ILE A 811 -4.75 -15.59 12.96
C ILE A 811 -4.30 -16.08 11.58
N LEU A 812 -3.22 -15.49 11.05
CA LEU A 812 -2.69 -15.77 9.71
C LEU A 812 -1.19 -16.08 9.80
N GLU A 813 -0.67 -16.74 8.78
CA GLU A 813 0.76 -16.96 8.54
C GLU A 813 1.53 -17.62 9.71
N THR A 814 0.93 -18.62 10.35
CA THR A 814 1.53 -19.29 11.51
C THR A 814 2.29 -20.57 11.15
N GLN A 815 3.31 -20.91 11.94
CA GLN A 815 3.95 -22.23 11.84
C GLN A 815 2.93 -23.33 12.17
N GLN A 816 3.04 -24.49 11.52
CA GLN A 816 2.08 -25.59 11.69
C GLN A 816 1.84 -25.94 13.17
N SER A 817 2.91 -26.03 13.97
CA SER A 817 2.82 -26.34 15.40
C SER A 817 2.06 -25.28 16.19
N GLU A 818 2.23 -23.99 15.85
CA GLU A 818 1.50 -22.91 16.51
C GLU A 818 0.03 -22.93 16.09
N THR A 819 -0.28 -23.18 14.82
CA THR A 819 -1.66 -23.38 14.35
C THR A 819 -2.34 -24.53 15.10
N GLU A 820 -1.64 -25.66 15.29
CA GLU A 820 -2.15 -26.79 16.08
C GLU A 820 -2.44 -26.37 17.53
N ASP A 821 -1.51 -25.69 18.20
CA ASP A 821 -1.68 -25.24 19.59
C ASP A 821 -2.89 -24.29 19.75
N ARG A 822 -3.09 -23.38 18.79
CA ARG A 822 -4.24 -22.47 18.77
C ARG A 822 -5.56 -23.20 18.52
N LEU A 823 -5.56 -24.21 17.65
CA LEU A 823 -6.73 -25.08 17.46
C LEU A 823 -7.05 -25.89 18.71
N VAL A 824 -6.05 -26.41 19.42
CA VAL A 824 -6.25 -27.07 20.73
C VAL A 824 -6.88 -26.11 21.73
N MET A 825 -6.40 -24.86 21.80
CA MET A 825 -6.98 -23.83 22.66
C MET A 825 -8.43 -23.53 22.28
N LEU A 826 -8.74 -23.34 20.99
CA LEU A 826 -10.12 -23.14 20.52
C LEU A 826 -11.04 -24.32 20.89
N GLY A 827 -10.54 -25.55 20.82
CA GLY A 827 -11.29 -26.74 21.23
C GLY A 827 -11.67 -26.71 22.70
N ARG A 828 -10.77 -26.24 23.58
CA ARG A 828 -11.06 -26.00 25.01
C ARG A 828 -12.09 -24.89 25.18
N LEU A 829 -11.93 -23.79 24.45
CA LEU A 829 -12.83 -22.64 24.50
C LEU A 829 -14.27 -23.01 24.10
N LEU A 830 -14.45 -23.88 23.12
CA LEU A 830 -15.76 -24.40 22.73
C LEU A 830 -16.45 -25.17 23.86
N GLY A 831 -15.71 -26.00 24.61
CA GLY A 831 -16.24 -26.74 25.75
C GLY A 831 -16.49 -25.87 26.97
N PHE A 832 -15.60 -24.90 27.21
CA PHE A 832 -15.64 -24.04 28.38
C PHE A 832 -16.71 -22.94 28.28
N SER A 833 -16.95 -22.39 27.08
CA SER A 833 -17.91 -21.30 26.84
C SER A 833 -19.39 -21.68 26.99
N ARG A 834 -19.68 -22.96 27.26
CA ARG A 834 -21.04 -23.51 27.38
C ARG A 834 -21.80 -22.92 28.54
N LEU A 835 -22.97 -22.34 28.23
CA LEU A 835 -23.94 -21.84 29.21
C LEU A 835 -23.39 -20.80 30.21
N LEU A 836 -22.19 -20.27 29.95
CA LEU A 836 -21.54 -19.26 30.78
C LEU A 836 -22.26 -17.93 30.74
N ASP A 837 -23.05 -17.66 29.69
CA ASP A 837 -23.86 -16.44 29.59
C ASP A 837 -24.85 -16.31 30.75
N ALA A 838 -25.36 -17.42 31.30
CA ALA A 838 -26.22 -17.40 32.50
C ALA A 838 -25.50 -16.92 33.78
N THR A 839 -24.17 -17.08 33.84
CA THR A 839 -23.35 -16.65 34.99
C THR A 839 -22.90 -15.19 34.93
N MET A 840 -23.05 -14.53 33.76
CA MET A 840 -22.58 -13.16 33.51
C MET A 840 -23.49 -12.09 34.15
N ARG A 841 -23.66 -12.13 35.47
CA ARG A 841 -24.59 -11.28 36.24
C ARG A 841 -24.13 -9.81 36.32
N ASP A 842 -22.82 -9.57 36.33
CA ASP A 842 -22.22 -8.24 36.37
C ASP A 842 -21.00 -8.12 35.44
N ASP A 843 -20.48 -6.90 35.31
CA ASP A 843 -19.38 -6.56 34.40
C ASP A 843 -18.00 -7.04 34.89
N THR A 844 -17.89 -7.65 36.07
CA THR A 844 -16.61 -8.19 36.58
C THR A 844 -16.45 -9.68 36.28
N VAL A 845 -17.55 -10.41 36.09
CA VAL A 845 -17.54 -11.88 35.92
C VAL A 845 -16.78 -12.29 34.65
N HIS A 846 -16.91 -11.55 33.54
CA HIS A 846 -16.25 -11.94 32.27
C HIS A 846 -14.72 -12.03 32.41
N ARG A 847 -14.09 -11.09 33.13
CA ARG A 847 -12.64 -11.10 33.39
C ARG A 847 -12.21 -12.24 34.30
N LYS A 848 -13.00 -12.54 35.34
CA LYS A 848 -12.72 -13.66 36.25
C LYS A 848 -12.75 -14.99 35.48
N VAL A 849 -13.75 -15.14 34.61
CA VAL A 849 -13.91 -16.32 33.75
C VAL A 849 -12.77 -16.42 32.73
N ALA A 850 -12.35 -15.30 32.12
CA ALA A 850 -11.20 -15.27 31.22
C ALA A 850 -9.92 -15.69 31.94
N ARG A 851 -9.70 -15.21 33.15
CA ARG A 851 -8.55 -15.58 33.97
C ARG A 851 -8.58 -17.06 34.37
N ALA A 852 -9.73 -17.58 34.80
CA ALA A 852 -9.90 -18.99 35.11
C ALA A 852 -9.59 -19.88 33.89
N PHE A 853 -9.98 -19.45 32.69
CA PHE A 853 -9.58 -20.11 31.44
C PHE A 853 -8.04 -20.06 31.28
N MET A 854 -7.43 -18.88 31.36
CA MET A 854 -5.97 -18.76 31.15
C MET A 854 -5.14 -19.52 32.20
N ASP A 855 -5.63 -19.63 33.44
CA ASP A 855 -4.99 -20.35 34.55
C ASP A 855 -5.23 -21.88 34.50
N GLY A 856 -6.07 -22.35 33.57
CA GLY A 856 -6.36 -23.77 33.39
C GLY A 856 -7.40 -24.38 34.33
N ASP A 857 -8.21 -23.55 35.01
CA ASP A 857 -9.35 -23.98 35.83
C ASP A 857 -10.57 -24.28 34.95
N TRP A 858 -10.47 -25.32 34.11
CA TRP A 858 -11.50 -25.70 33.15
C TRP A 858 -12.83 -26.15 33.76
N ALA A 859 -12.81 -26.49 35.06
CA ALA A 859 -13.97 -26.92 35.82
C ALA A 859 -14.71 -25.76 36.50
N LEU A 860 -14.13 -24.55 36.52
CA LEU A 860 -14.62 -23.36 37.22
C LEU A 860 -14.71 -23.56 38.74
N ASN A 861 -13.83 -24.38 39.32
CA ASN A 861 -13.86 -24.70 40.74
C ASN A 861 -13.64 -23.46 41.62
N SER A 862 -12.81 -22.52 41.15
CA SER A 862 -12.53 -21.26 41.85
C SER A 862 -13.71 -20.28 41.82
N LEU A 863 -14.50 -20.27 40.73
CA LEU A 863 -15.68 -19.42 40.54
C LEU A 863 -16.91 -19.92 41.29
N ASP A 864 -17.13 -21.24 41.35
CA ASP A 864 -18.25 -21.83 42.10
C ASP A 864 -18.09 -21.61 43.62
N GLN A 865 -16.86 -21.48 44.15
CA GLN A 865 -16.63 -21.10 45.56
C GLN A 865 -16.92 -19.63 45.86
N GLU A 866 -16.61 -18.71 44.93
CA GLU A 866 -16.92 -17.28 45.10
C GLU A 866 -18.40 -16.95 44.88
N LEU A 867 -19.09 -17.67 43.99
CA LEU A 867 -20.52 -17.44 43.68
C LEU A 867 -21.48 -18.04 44.73
N VAL A 868 -21.03 -19.02 45.52
CA VAL A 868 -21.78 -19.58 46.66
C VAL A 868 -21.54 -18.76 47.95
N GLY A 869 -20.52 -17.89 47.97
CA GLY A 869 -20.15 -17.04 49.10
C GLY A 869 -20.81 -15.66 49.17
N THR A 870 -21.78 -15.35 48.29
CA THR A 870 -22.54 -14.07 48.28
C THR A 870 -24.02 -14.26 48.43
#